data_AF-A0A2W2C7V1-F1
#
_entry.id   AF-A0A2W2C7V1-F1
#
_cell.length_a   1.000
_cell.length_b   1.000
_cell.length_c   1.000
_cell.angle_alpha   90.00
_cell.angle_beta   90.00
_cell.angle_gamma   90.00
#
_symmetry.space_group_name_H-M   'P 1'
#
loop_
_entity.id
_entity.type
_entity.pdbx_description
1 polymer ?
#
loop_
_entity_poly.entity_id
_entity_poly.type
_entity_poly.pdbx_seq_one_letter_code
_entity_poly.pdbx_strand_id
1 'polypeptide(L)'
;MTDGAQPTTRPGRTPREVATHCPYCALQCGMTLREEETGAVTVLPRQFPTNRGGLCQKGWTAAELLDHPERLTTPLLRDPASGELRPASWDAALNRIVTGLRAVQAGPGPDAVAVFGGGGLTNEKAYALGKFARTALRTRYIDYNGRFCMSSAAAAGMRAFGVDRGLPFPLADLGSADTLLLVGANPAETMPPLVRWLTEQRQRGGKLIVVDPRLTATARQADLHLQPLPGTDLAVANALLHIALTEGWVDRDYVAARTTGFEAVRRSVAAWWPARAEALSGVPVADLEETARALGTADRVIILTARGAEQHAKGVDTVTAFVNLALALGLPGRPGSGYGCLTGQGNGQGGREHGQKADQLPGYRRIDDPAAREHVAGVWGVPAEELPGPGVPAYRLLDSLGTPDGPKALLVFGSNPVVSAPRAARIERRLRDLDLLVVADFLLSETAALADVVLPTAQWAEEDGTMTNLEGRVLRRRALREPPPGVRTDLAILADLAQRLAAKPEFPTDPYLVFDELRRASAGGPADYAGVSWERIDAADGVWWPCPTDDGPDTPRLFADRFATPDGLARFHPVEHRPAAEEVCADYPLHFTTGRVLAQYQSGTQTRRVAALRRAAPDAFVELHPDLAERLGVADGEPVRVVSRRGELRAPARLSTAIRPDTVFAPFHWGGTARANSVTNDAVDPVSGMPEFKICAVRVERVDEP
;
A
#
# COMPACT_ATOMS: atom_id res chain seq x y z
N MET A 1 -38.52 -23.67 -47.17
CA MET A 1 -39.27 -22.85 -46.20
C MET A 1 -38.86 -23.34 -44.82
N THR A 2 -37.94 -22.60 -44.22
CA THR A 2 -37.31 -22.85 -42.92
C THR A 2 -37.95 -21.90 -41.91
N ASP A 3 -38.92 -22.38 -41.14
CA ASP A 3 -39.29 -21.77 -39.87
C ASP A 3 -38.33 -22.36 -38.81
N GLY A 4 -37.57 -21.60 -38.03
CA GLY A 4 -37.91 -20.31 -37.44
C GLY A 4 -38.16 -20.47 -35.93
N ALA A 5 -37.31 -21.22 -35.22
CA ALA A 5 -37.39 -21.33 -33.76
C ALA A 5 -36.70 -20.13 -33.11
N GLN A 6 -37.50 -19.17 -32.64
CA GLN A 6 -37.06 -18.05 -31.82
C GLN A 6 -36.46 -18.54 -30.49
N PRO A 7 -35.39 -17.89 -29.96
CA PRO A 7 -34.95 -18.12 -28.60
C PRO A 7 -36.01 -17.58 -27.64
N THR A 8 -36.44 -18.42 -26.70
CA THR A 8 -37.32 -18.01 -25.60
C THR A 8 -36.57 -17.03 -24.69
N THR A 9 -36.88 -15.75 -24.83
CA THR A 9 -36.48 -14.71 -23.90
C THR A 9 -37.06 -15.02 -22.52
N ARG A 10 -36.18 -15.24 -21.53
CA ARG A 10 -36.57 -15.24 -20.11
C ARG A 10 -37.27 -13.91 -19.79
N PRO A 11 -38.28 -13.87 -18.91
CA PRO A 11 -38.92 -12.63 -18.49
C PRO A 11 -37.86 -11.68 -17.92
N GLY A 12 -37.83 -10.45 -18.45
CA GLY A 12 -36.80 -9.44 -18.20
C GLY A 12 -36.58 -9.18 -16.72
N ARG A 13 -35.35 -9.38 -16.26
CA ARG A 13 -34.92 -8.99 -14.92
C ARG A 13 -34.48 -7.53 -15.02
N THR A 14 -35.21 -6.61 -14.39
CA THR A 14 -34.85 -5.19 -14.33
C THR A 14 -33.36 -5.04 -13.97
N PRO A 15 -32.59 -4.16 -14.65
CA PRO A 15 -31.19 -3.95 -14.31
C PRO A 15 -31.02 -3.63 -12.82
N ARG A 16 -30.16 -4.39 -12.14
CA ARG A 16 -29.80 -4.12 -10.74
C ARG A 16 -28.63 -3.14 -10.75
N GLU A 17 -28.78 -2.03 -10.05
CA GLU A 17 -27.71 -1.05 -9.87
C GLU A 17 -27.25 -0.98 -8.41
N VAL A 18 -25.96 -0.77 -8.19
CA VAL A 18 -25.42 -0.54 -6.84
C VAL A 18 -24.29 0.49 -6.83
N ALA A 19 -24.36 1.44 -5.88
CA ALA A 19 -23.29 2.40 -5.64
C ALA A 19 -22.16 1.77 -4.82
N THR A 20 -20.94 1.82 -5.34
CA THR A 20 -19.75 1.17 -4.75
C THR A 20 -18.48 1.97 -5.14
N HIS A 21 -17.30 1.40 -4.92
CA HIS A 21 -16.01 2.08 -5.15
C HIS A 21 -15.03 1.28 -6.02
N CYS A 22 -14.03 1.90 -6.64
CA CYS A 22 -13.02 1.15 -7.40
C CYS A 22 -12.22 0.18 -6.48
N PRO A 23 -11.96 -1.08 -6.88
CA PRO A 23 -11.25 -2.06 -6.03
C PRO A 23 -9.72 -1.90 -6.02
N TYR A 24 -9.17 -0.93 -6.77
CA TYR A 24 -7.73 -0.81 -6.99
C TYR A 24 -7.04 0.08 -5.95
N CYS A 25 -6.76 1.35 -6.28
CA CYS A 25 -5.93 2.23 -5.45
C CYS A 25 -6.71 2.89 -4.30
N ALA A 26 -5.99 3.46 -3.34
CA ALA A 26 -6.56 4.09 -2.15
C ALA A 26 -7.40 5.34 -2.43
N LEU A 27 -7.45 5.84 -3.67
CA LEU A 27 -8.37 6.91 -4.06
C LEU A 27 -9.84 6.48 -3.92
N GLN A 28 -10.09 5.17 -4.05
CA GLN A 28 -11.42 4.56 -3.92
C GLN A 28 -12.48 5.35 -4.70
N CYS A 29 -12.25 5.54 -6.00
CA CYS A 29 -13.14 6.32 -6.87
C CYS A 29 -14.58 5.81 -6.77
N GLY A 30 -15.55 6.69 -6.54
CA GLY A 30 -16.96 6.32 -6.53
C GLY A 30 -17.43 5.88 -7.93
N MET A 31 -18.18 4.79 -7.99
CA MET A 31 -18.75 4.25 -9.22
C MET A 31 -20.07 3.53 -8.94
N THR A 32 -20.87 3.34 -9.99
CA THR A 32 -22.08 2.51 -9.95
C THR A 32 -21.83 1.28 -10.81
N LEU A 33 -22.20 0.11 -10.31
CA LEU A 33 -22.29 -1.08 -11.14
C LEU A 33 -23.71 -1.28 -11.58
N ARG A 34 -23.89 -1.60 -12.86
CA ARG A 34 -25.17 -1.99 -13.43
C ARG A 34 -25.03 -3.39 -14.01
N GLU A 35 -25.88 -4.29 -13.54
CA GLU A 35 -26.08 -5.59 -14.17
C GLU A 35 -27.16 -5.47 -15.24
N GLU A 36 -26.79 -5.74 -16.49
CA GLU A 36 -27.71 -5.78 -17.62
C GLU A 36 -28.54 -7.08 -17.62
N GLU A 37 -29.63 -7.14 -18.39
CA GLU A 37 -30.48 -8.34 -18.51
C GLU A 37 -29.70 -9.59 -18.99
N THR A 38 -28.62 -9.37 -19.76
CA THR A 38 -27.73 -10.42 -20.25
C THR A 38 -26.86 -11.03 -19.16
N GLY A 39 -26.82 -10.44 -17.96
CA GLY A 39 -25.87 -10.77 -16.90
C GLY A 39 -24.49 -10.13 -17.12
N ALA A 40 -24.30 -9.24 -18.09
CA ALA A 40 -23.08 -8.44 -18.16
C ALA A 40 -23.08 -7.35 -17.08
N VAL A 41 -21.92 -7.05 -16.49
CA VAL A 41 -21.76 -5.94 -15.54
C VAL A 41 -21.05 -4.78 -16.21
N THR A 42 -21.68 -3.62 -16.20
CA THR A 42 -21.08 -2.37 -16.68
C THR A 42 -20.72 -1.45 -15.51
N VAL A 43 -19.61 -0.72 -15.66
CA VAL A 43 -19.17 0.30 -14.68
C VAL A 43 -19.61 1.67 -15.18
N LEU A 44 -20.30 2.42 -14.33
CA LEU A 44 -20.69 3.81 -14.56
C LEU A 44 -19.95 4.73 -13.57
N PRO A 45 -19.52 5.91 -14.00
CA PRO A 45 -18.85 6.86 -13.12
C PRO A 45 -19.87 7.48 -12.17
N ARG A 46 -19.49 7.69 -10.90
CA ARG A 46 -20.33 8.36 -9.90
C ARG A 46 -19.68 9.68 -9.48
N GLN A 47 -20.49 10.72 -9.33
CA GLN A 47 -20.03 11.94 -8.67
C GLN A 47 -19.75 11.60 -7.21
N PHE A 48 -18.49 11.76 -6.82
CA PHE A 48 -18.02 11.45 -5.47
C PHE A 48 -16.84 12.35 -5.14
N PRO A 49 -16.65 12.81 -3.89
CA PRO A 49 -15.70 13.86 -3.54
C PRO A 49 -14.27 13.63 -4.03
N THR A 50 -13.73 12.40 -4.01
CA THR A 50 -12.32 12.16 -4.37
C THR A 50 -12.05 12.16 -5.88
N ASN A 51 -13.00 11.68 -6.70
CA ASN A 51 -12.80 11.51 -8.15
C ASN A 51 -13.69 12.40 -9.04
N ARG A 52 -14.75 13.04 -8.50
CA ARG A 52 -15.67 13.95 -9.23
C ARG A 52 -16.14 13.38 -10.58
N GLY A 53 -16.52 12.10 -10.60
CA GLY A 53 -16.95 11.39 -11.81
C GLY A 53 -15.81 10.82 -12.68
N GLY A 54 -14.55 11.05 -12.33
CA GLY A 54 -13.41 10.49 -13.05
C GLY A 54 -13.16 9.02 -12.70
N LEU A 55 -12.85 8.20 -13.70
CA LEU A 55 -12.33 6.85 -13.53
C LEU A 55 -11.13 6.65 -14.47
N CYS A 56 -10.12 5.92 -14.01
CA CYS A 56 -9.00 5.51 -14.88
C CYS A 56 -9.35 4.22 -15.63
N GLN A 57 -8.53 3.84 -16.61
CA GLN A 57 -8.73 2.62 -17.41
C GLN A 57 -8.98 1.39 -16.53
N LYS A 58 -8.22 1.23 -15.44
CA LYS A 58 -8.42 0.12 -14.48
C LYS A 58 -9.82 0.12 -13.88
N GLY A 59 -10.31 1.29 -13.48
CA GLY A 59 -11.64 1.43 -12.88
C GLY A 59 -12.75 1.09 -13.86
N TRP A 60 -12.67 1.58 -15.09
CA TRP A 60 -13.64 1.30 -16.16
C TRP A 60 -13.73 -0.18 -16.51
N THR A 61 -12.60 -0.88 -16.51
CA THR A 61 -12.53 -2.31 -16.88
C THR A 61 -12.61 -3.24 -15.66
N ALA A 62 -12.89 -2.74 -14.46
CA ALA A 62 -12.82 -3.53 -13.22
C ALA A 62 -13.81 -4.71 -13.21
N ALA A 63 -14.97 -4.56 -13.86
CA ALA A 63 -16.00 -5.58 -13.93
C ALA A 63 -15.62 -6.80 -14.80
N GLU A 64 -14.65 -6.65 -15.72
CA GLU A 64 -14.19 -7.76 -16.59
C GLU A 64 -13.62 -8.95 -15.81
N LEU A 65 -13.19 -8.73 -14.56
CA LEU A 65 -12.65 -9.78 -13.70
C LEU A 65 -13.71 -10.63 -13.00
N LEU A 66 -14.95 -10.14 -12.87
CA LEU A 66 -16.00 -10.84 -12.12
C LEU A 66 -16.30 -12.22 -12.74
N ASP A 67 -16.43 -12.24 -14.06
CA ASP A 67 -16.79 -13.44 -14.84
C ASP A 67 -15.60 -13.98 -15.65
N HIS A 68 -14.35 -13.64 -15.27
CA HIS A 68 -13.16 -14.09 -16.00
C HIS A 68 -12.99 -15.61 -15.93
N PRO A 69 -12.64 -16.30 -17.04
CA PRO A 69 -12.58 -17.78 -17.08
C PRO A 69 -11.51 -18.40 -16.17
N GLU A 70 -10.42 -17.68 -15.88
CA GLU A 70 -9.39 -18.14 -14.93
C GLU A 70 -9.74 -17.91 -13.44
N ARG A 71 -10.95 -17.42 -13.16
CA ARG A 71 -11.40 -17.22 -11.78
C ARG A 71 -11.49 -18.55 -11.04
N LEU A 72 -11.01 -18.56 -9.79
CA LEU A 72 -11.15 -19.71 -8.91
C LEU A 72 -12.60 -19.83 -8.44
N THR A 73 -13.22 -20.99 -8.67
CA THR A 73 -14.62 -21.30 -8.28
C THR A 73 -14.74 -22.55 -7.40
N THR A 74 -13.64 -23.25 -7.18
CA THR A 74 -13.58 -24.44 -6.34
C THR A 74 -12.25 -24.48 -5.56
N PRO A 75 -12.22 -25.00 -4.32
CA PRO A 75 -10.97 -25.25 -3.62
C PRO A 75 -10.03 -26.13 -4.43
N LEU A 76 -8.73 -25.87 -4.35
CA LEU A 76 -7.69 -26.70 -4.94
C LEU A 76 -6.81 -27.29 -3.84
N LEU A 77 -6.48 -28.57 -3.96
CA LEU A 77 -5.52 -29.26 -3.12
C LEU A 77 -4.32 -29.73 -3.94
N ARG A 78 -3.12 -29.55 -3.41
CA ARG A 78 -1.91 -30.12 -4.00
C ARG A 78 -1.90 -31.62 -3.75
N ASP A 79 -1.88 -32.38 -4.84
CA ASP A 79 -1.69 -33.82 -4.78
C ASP A 79 -0.23 -34.13 -4.43
N PRO A 80 0.07 -34.82 -3.32
CA PRO A 80 1.44 -35.16 -2.93
C PRO A 80 2.16 -36.06 -3.95
N ALA A 81 1.43 -36.84 -4.75
CA ALA A 81 2.03 -37.77 -5.71
C ALA A 81 2.49 -37.07 -7.00
N SER A 82 1.62 -36.23 -7.59
CA SER A 82 1.93 -35.49 -8.83
C SER A 82 2.54 -34.11 -8.59
N GLY A 83 2.33 -33.52 -7.41
CA GLY A 83 2.68 -32.14 -7.12
C GLY A 83 1.72 -31.11 -7.75
N GLU A 84 0.64 -31.54 -8.43
CA GLU A 84 -0.31 -30.66 -9.11
C GLU A 84 -1.46 -30.22 -8.20
N LEU A 85 -2.00 -29.02 -8.45
CA LEU A 85 -3.23 -28.55 -7.79
C LEU A 85 -4.46 -29.15 -8.47
N ARG A 86 -5.33 -29.81 -7.70
CA ARG A 86 -6.55 -30.48 -8.19
C ARG A 86 -7.79 -29.97 -7.46
N PRO A 87 -8.94 -29.84 -8.15
CA PRO A 87 -10.22 -29.50 -7.51
C PRO A 87 -10.55 -30.42 -6.33
N ALA A 88 -11.07 -29.84 -5.26
CA ALA A 88 -11.43 -30.53 -4.04
C ALA A 88 -12.73 -29.96 -3.44
N SER A 89 -13.39 -30.74 -2.58
CA SER A 89 -14.51 -30.23 -1.79
C SER A 89 -14.02 -29.26 -0.71
N TRP A 90 -14.91 -28.37 -0.27
CA TRP A 90 -14.64 -27.47 0.86
C TRP A 90 -14.25 -28.23 2.12
N ASP A 91 -14.95 -29.32 2.46
CA ASP A 91 -14.62 -30.11 3.64
C ASP A 91 -13.22 -30.75 3.54
N ALA A 92 -12.85 -31.29 2.38
CA ALA A 92 -11.51 -31.85 2.19
C ALA A 92 -10.43 -30.77 2.34
N ALA A 93 -10.64 -29.60 1.75
CA ALA A 93 -9.71 -28.48 1.83
C ALA A 93 -9.55 -27.97 3.27
N LEU A 94 -10.66 -27.70 3.96
CA LEU A 94 -10.64 -27.20 5.34
C LEU A 94 -10.08 -28.24 6.31
N ASN A 95 -10.38 -29.53 6.12
CA ASN A 95 -9.78 -30.60 6.92
C ASN A 95 -8.27 -30.69 6.71
N ARG A 96 -7.78 -30.57 5.46
CA ARG A 96 -6.33 -30.54 5.17
C ARG A 96 -5.63 -29.37 5.87
N ILE A 97 -6.28 -28.21 5.91
CA ILE A 97 -5.79 -27.02 6.62
C ILE A 97 -5.74 -27.31 8.13
N VAL A 98 -6.86 -27.68 8.75
CA VAL A 98 -6.94 -27.88 10.20
C VAL A 98 -5.99 -28.97 10.69
N THR A 99 -5.89 -30.09 9.97
CA THR A 99 -4.95 -31.17 10.29
C THR A 99 -3.51 -30.67 10.18
N GLY A 100 -3.16 -29.94 9.11
CA GLY A 100 -1.82 -29.39 8.94
C GLY A 100 -1.46 -28.36 10.02
N LEU A 101 -2.39 -27.47 10.38
CA LEU A 101 -2.20 -26.48 11.44
C LEU A 101 -1.97 -27.14 12.80
N ARG A 102 -2.79 -28.14 13.16
CA ARG A 102 -2.60 -28.91 14.40
C ARG A 102 -1.27 -29.65 14.41
N ALA A 103 -0.87 -30.23 13.28
CA ALA A 103 0.40 -30.95 13.17
C ALA A 103 1.60 -30.01 13.39
N VAL A 104 1.63 -28.85 12.73
CA VAL A 104 2.75 -27.91 12.93
C VAL A 104 2.75 -27.31 14.33
N GLN A 105 1.58 -27.04 14.93
CA GLN A 105 1.52 -26.49 16.29
C GLN A 105 1.84 -27.51 17.39
N ALA A 106 1.72 -28.81 17.12
CA ALA A 106 2.01 -29.86 18.10
C ALA A 106 3.47 -29.89 18.57
N GLY A 107 4.40 -29.38 17.76
CA GLY A 107 5.82 -29.25 18.14
C GLY A 107 6.13 -27.86 18.74
N PRO A 108 6.45 -26.84 17.91
CA PRO A 108 6.94 -25.53 18.37
C PRO A 108 5.87 -24.63 19.01
N GLY A 109 4.62 -25.09 19.09
CA GLY A 109 3.51 -24.31 19.65
C GLY A 109 2.85 -23.34 18.65
N PRO A 110 2.06 -22.37 19.15
CA PRO A 110 1.21 -21.50 18.32
C PRO A 110 1.97 -20.72 17.24
N ASP A 111 3.18 -20.29 17.56
CA ASP A 111 4.05 -19.48 16.69
C ASP A 111 4.67 -20.28 15.52
N ALA A 112 4.39 -21.59 15.42
CA ALA A 112 4.68 -22.38 14.22
C ALA A 112 3.82 -21.99 13.00
N VAL A 113 2.77 -21.18 13.20
CA VAL A 113 1.87 -20.72 12.14
C VAL A 113 1.99 -19.21 11.97
N ALA A 114 2.04 -18.73 10.73
CA ALA A 114 1.97 -17.32 10.39
C ALA A 114 0.76 -17.00 9.50
N VAL A 115 0.35 -15.74 9.52
CA VAL A 115 -0.72 -15.17 8.68
C VAL A 115 -0.20 -13.96 7.92
N PHE A 116 -0.51 -13.86 6.62
CA PHE A 116 -0.11 -12.74 5.78
C PHE A 116 -1.30 -12.17 4.99
N GLY A 117 -1.69 -10.95 5.33
CA GLY A 117 -2.84 -10.27 4.73
C GLY A 117 -2.52 -9.36 3.53
N GLY A 118 -3.58 -8.91 2.87
CA GLY A 118 -3.54 -7.95 1.77
C GLY A 118 -4.21 -6.63 2.13
N GLY A 119 -3.61 -5.49 1.76
CA GLY A 119 -4.22 -4.16 1.88
C GLY A 119 -5.37 -3.90 0.88
N GLY A 120 -5.89 -4.94 0.22
CA GLY A 120 -7.12 -4.91 -0.57
C GLY A 120 -8.34 -5.51 0.15
N LEU A 121 -8.13 -6.15 1.31
CA LEU A 121 -9.20 -6.68 2.15
C LEU A 121 -10.03 -5.52 2.73
N THR A 122 -11.34 -5.72 2.92
CA THR A 122 -12.19 -4.74 3.63
C THR A 122 -11.79 -4.61 5.10
N ASN A 123 -12.29 -3.59 5.80
CA ASN A 123 -12.00 -3.39 7.23
C ASN A 123 -12.47 -4.58 8.07
N GLU A 124 -13.62 -5.16 7.73
CA GLU A 124 -14.19 -6.34 8.40
C GLU A 124 -13.27 -7.54 8.25
N LYS A 125 -12.77 -7.79 7.03
CA LYS A 125 -11.83 -8.88 6.75
C LYS A 125 -10.49 -8.67 7.43
N ALA A 126 -9.96 -7.45 7.38
CA ALA A 126 -8.72 -7.06 8.04
C ALA A 126 -8.80 -7.32 9.55
N TYR A 127 -9.90 -6.87 10.17
CA TYR A 127 -10.20 -7.06 11.57
C TYR A 127 -10.37 -8.54 11.94
N ALA A 128 -11.20 -9.28 11.20
CA ALA A 128 -11.46 -10.69 11.44
C ALA A 128 -10.18 -11.55 11.29
N LEU A 129 -9.33 -11.25 10.30
CA LEU A 129 -8.04 -11.93 10.12
C LEU A 129 -7.09 -11.66 11.30
N GLY A 130 -7.06 -10.42 11.79
CA GLY A 130 -6.32 -10.02 12.98
C GLY A 130 -6.80 -10.73 14.26
N LYS A 131 -8.13 -10.80 14.45
CA LYS A 131 -8.78 -11.54 15.53
C LYS A 131 -8.43 -13.03 15.43
N PHE A 132 -8.61 -13.64 14.25
CA PHE A 132 -8.35 -15.06 13.99
C PHE A 132 -6.92 -15.47 14.33
N ALA A 133 -5.92 -14.71 13.86
CA ALA A 133 -4.51 -15.02 14.17
C ALA A 133 -4.24 -15.03 15.69
N ARG A 134 -4.84 -14.10 16.43
CA ARG A 134 -4.56 -13.92 17.86
C ARG A 134 -5.38 -14.81 18.78
N THR A 135 -6.59 -15.22 18.38
CA THR A 135 -7.50 -15.97 19.25
C THR A 135 -7.74 -17.41 18.80
N ALA A 136 -7.77 -17.68 17.49
CA ALA A 136 -7.95 -19.04 16.97
C ALA A 136 -6.60 -19.75 16.80
N LEU A 137 -5.62 -19.08 16.19
CA LEU A 137 -4.27 -19.62 16.02
C LEU A 137 -3.36 -19.34 17.22
N ARG A 138 -3.65 -18.28 17.99
CA ARG A 138 -2.85 -17.79 19.12
C ARG A 138 -1.39 -17.47 18.75
N THR A 139 -1.17 -17.11 17.49
CA THR A 139 0.18 -16.78 16.97
C THR A 139 0.44 -15.29 17.05
N ARG A 140 1.68 -14.91 17.38
CA ARG A 140 2.15 -13.53 17.23
C ARG A 140 2.46 -13.17 15.77
N TYR A 141 2.63 -14.16 14.90
CA TYR A 141 3.06 -13.95 13.52
C TYR A 141 1.89 -13.62 12.59
N ILE A 142 1.52 -12.35 12.59
CA ILE A 142 0.65 -11.77 11.57
C ILE A 142 1.23 -10.46 11.06
N ASP A 143 1.31 -10.30 9.75
CA ASP A 143 1.54 -8.98 9.13
C ASP A 143 0.86 -8.94 7.75
N TYR A 144 1.05 -7.86 6.99
CA TYR A 144 0.40 -7.67 5.70
C TYR A 144 1.26 -6.87 4.73
N ASN A 145 0.94 -6.96 3.43
CA ASN A 145 1.74 -6.31 2.38
C ASN A 145 1.72 -4.77 2.43
N GLY A 146 0.78 -4.14 3.15
CA GLY A 146 0.77 -2.69 3.34
C GLY A 146 1.98 -2.15 4.10
N ARG A 147 2.71 -3.02 4.84
CA ARG A 147 4.05 -2.71 5.39
C ARG A 147 5.04 -2.27 4.33
N PHE A 148 4.98 -2.85 3.13
CA PHE A 148 5.83 -2.46 1.99
C PHE A 148 5.35 -1.17 1.32
N CYS A 149 4.26 -0.56 1.80
CA CYS A 149 3.69 0.65 1.22
C CYS A 149 4.12 1.88 2.02
N MET A 150 3.65 2.03 3.26
CA MET A 150 3.65 3.31 3.97
C MET A 150 4.38 3.29 5.31
N SER A 151 4.98 2.15 5.71
CA SER A 151 5.46 1.98 7.08
C SER A 151 6.48 3.03 7.52
N SER A 152 7.29 3.57 6.60
CA SER A 152 8.20 4.69 6.86
C SER A 152 7.47 5.99 7.18
N ALA A 153 6.46 6.35 6.38
CA ALA A 153 5.64 7.53 6.63
C ALA A 153 4.78 7.39 7.90
N ALA A 154 4.27 6.20 8.16
CA ALA A 154 3.55 5.87 9.39
C ALA A 154 4.43 6.11 10.63
N ALA A 155 5.65 5.56 10.63
CA ALA A 155 6.59 5.75 11.74
C ALA A 155 7.03 7.22 11.91
N ALA A 156 7.24 7.94 10.81
CA ALA A 156 7.51 9.38 10.82
C ALA A 156 6.33 10.18 11.42
N GLY A 157 5.11 9.90 10.98
CA GLY A 157 3.88 10.52 11.51
C GLY A 157 3.65 10.22 12.98
N MET A 158 3.86 8.98 13.41
CA MET A 158 3.79 8.60 14.83
C MET A 158 4.79 9.39 15.69
N ARG A 159 6.05 9.55 15.26
CA ARG A 159 7.04 10.29 16.05
C ARG A 159 6.81 11.80 16.06
N ALA A 160 6.31 12.37 14.96
CA ALA A 160 6.12 13.82 14.83
C ALA A 160 4.76 14.30 15.34
N PHE A 161 3.69 13.60 15.00
CA PHE A 161 2.30 14.02 15.23
C PHE A 161 1.56 13.16 16.26
N GLY A 162 2.10 12.01 16.64
CA GLY A 162 1.48 11.06 17.58
C GLY A 162 0.46 10.10 16.96
N VAL A 163 0.21 10.21 15.65
CA VAL A 163 -0.77 9.36 14.93
C VAL A 163 -0.36 9.18 13.47
N ASP A 164 -0.74 8.04 12.88
CA ASP A 164 -0.58 7.73 11.46
C ASP A 164 -1.89 7.87 10.68
N ARG A 165 -2.00 8.91 9.85
CA ARG A 165 -3.06 9.04 8.84
C ARG A 165 -2.44 9.50 7.54
N GLY A 166 -2.69 8.76 6.45
CA GLY A 166 -2.12 9.04 5.12
C GLY A 166 -2.22 10.52 4.74
N LEU A 167 -3.41 11.00 4.39
CA LEU A 167 -3.69 12.43 4.30
C LEU A 167 -4.48 12.87 5.54
N PRO A 168 -3.93 13.75 6.39
CA PRO A 168 -4.63 14.28 7.57
C PRO A 168 -5.60 15.41 7.24
N PHE A 169 -5.97 15.58 5.97
CA PHE A 169 -6.87 16.60 5.46
C PHE A 169 -7.59 16.09 4.20
N PRO A 170 -8.69 16.73 3.78
CA PRO A 170 -9.42 16.32 2.58
C PRO A 170 -8.57 16.40 1.32
N LEU A 171 -8.70 15.43 0.42
CA LEU A 171 -7.97 15.43 -0.85
C LEU A 171 -8.23 16.68 -1.70
N ALA A 172 -9.41 17.29 -1.55
CA ALA A 172 -9.78 18.50 -2.28
C ALA A 172 -8.89 19.71 -1.97
N ASP A 173 -8.20 19.73 -0.82
CA ASP A 173 -7.26 20.80 -0.45
C ASP A 173 -6.13 20.97 -1.46
N LEU A 174 -5.72 19.87 -2.14
CA LEU A 174 -4.70 19.90 -3.18
C LEU A 174 -5.05 20.90 -4.28
N GLY A 175 -6.33 20.97 -4.69
CA GLY A 175 -6.80 21.91 -5.71
C GLY A 175 -6.75 23.37 -5.28
N SER A 176 -6.55 23.64 -3.99
CA SER A 176 -6.51 24.99 -3.44
C SER A 176 -5.11 25.47 -3.11
N ALA A 177 -4.10 24.60 -3.00
CA ALA A 177 -2.75 24.98 -2.58
C ALA A 177 -2.07 25.99 -3.53
N ASP A 178 -1.37 26.96 -2.98
CA ASP A 178 -0.58 27.92 -3.76
C ASP A 178 0.75 27.29 -4.19
N THR A 179 1.34 26.43 -3.36
CA THR A 179 2.49 25.59 -3.71
C THR A 179 2.27 24.14 -3.28
N LEU A 180 2.53 23.19 -4.17
CA LEU A 180 2.42 21.76 -3.91
C LEU A 180 3.75 21.07 -4.26
N LEU A 181 4.37 20.44 -3.25
CA LEU A 181 5.57 19.62 -3.41
C LEU A 181 5.22 18.13 -3.35
N LEU A 182 5.45 17.42 -4.45
CA LEU A 182 5.32 15.96 -4.54
C LEU A 182 6.70 15.31 -4.47
N VAL A 183 6.92 14.42 -3.52
CA VAL A 183 8.21 13.74 -3.32
C VAL A 183 8.08 12.24 -3.55
N GLY A 184 8.77 11.74 -4.57
CA GLY A 184 8.79 10.31 -4.90
C GLY A 184 7.42 9.77 -5.29
N ALA A 185 6.61 10.58 -5.98
CA ALA A 185 5.21 10.32 -6.27
C ALA A 185 4.87 10.53 -7.76
N ASN A 186 4.10 9.59 -8.31
CA ASN A 186 3.60 9.66 -9.70
C ASN A 186 2.08 9.32 -9.74
N PRO A 187 1.21 10.19 -9.20
CA PRO A 187 -0.23 10.00 -9.23
C PRO A 187 -0.81 9.91 -10.65
N ALA A 188 -0.14 10.42 -11.68
CA ALA A 188 -0.62 10.29 -13.06
C ALA A 188 -0.72 8.84 -13.53
N GLU A 189 0.14 7.95 -13.04
CA GLU A 189 0.05 6.51 -13.35
C GLU A 189 -0.59 5.71 -12.20
N THR A 190 -0.39 6.14 -10.96
CA THR A 190 -0.79 5.37 -9.78
C THR A 190 -2.20 5.69 -9.27
N MET A 191 -2.66 6.94 -9.43
CA MET A 191 -3.96 7.44 -8.99
C MET A 191 -4.53 8.49 -9.96
N PRO A 192 -4.76 8.17 -11.24
CA PRO A 192 -4.94 9.19 -12.28
C PRO A 192 -6.03 10.24 -12.03
N PRO A 193 -7.20 9.90 -11.47
CA PRO A 193 -8.22 10.91 -11.17
C PRO A 193 -7.76 11.97 -10.15
N LEU A 194 -6.71 11.69 -9.35
CA LEU A 194 -6.09 12.70 -8.47
C LEU A 194 -5.48 13.86 -9.25
N VAL A 195 -4.97 13.61 -10.47
CA VAL A 195 -4.32 14.64 -11.32
C VAL A 195 -5.23 15.82 -11.60
N ARG A 196 -6.54 15.62 -11.54
CA ARG A 196 -7.52 16.71 -11.59
C ARG A 196 -7.21 17.80 -10.56
N TRP A 197 -6.91 17.42 -9.32
CA TRP A 197 -6.60 18.39 -8.26
C TRP A 197 -5.31 19.15 -8.55
N LEU A 198 -4.30 18.49 -9.13
CA LEU A 198 -3.08 19.16 -9.59
C LEU A 198 -3.39 20.14 -10.74
N THR A 199 -4.29 19.78 -11.64
CA THR A 199 -4.72 20.65 -12.74
C THR A 199 -5.50 21.86 -12.23
N GLU A 200 -6.47 21.65 -11.33
CA GLU A 200 -7.27 22.73 -10.71
C GLU A 200 -6.36 23.70 -9.94
N GLN A 201 -5.37 23.17 -9.22
CA GLN A 201 -4.39 23.97 -8.51
C GLN A 201 -3.59 24.89 -9.45
N ARG A 202 -3.03 24.32 -10.52
CA ARG A 202 -2.26 25.09 -11.51
C ARG A 202 -3.11 26.10 -12.28
N GLN A 203 -4.35 25.76 -12.60
CA GLN A 203 -5.30 26.69 -13.23
C GLN A 203 -5.61 27.92 -12.37
N ARG A 204 -5.45 27.80 -11.04
CA ARG A 204 -5.57 28.93 -10.10
C ARG A 204 -4.28 29.74 -9.95
N GLY A 205 -3.22 29.41 -10.70
CA GLY A 205 -1.91 30.03 -10.60
C GLY A 205 -1.00 29.43 -9.54
N GLY A 206 -1.38 28.27 -8.96
CA GLY A 206 -0.52 27.55 -8.03
C GLY A 206 0.68 26.90 -8.72
N LYS A 207 1.74 26.66 -7.94
CA LYS A 207 3.00 26.05 -8.40
C LYS A 207 3.08 24.57 -8.00
N LEU A 208 3.33 23.70 -8.96
CA LEU A 208 3.57 22.27 -8.75
C LEU A 208 5.05 21.96 -8.87
N ILE A 209 5.63 21.38 -7.81
CA ILE A 209 7.03 20.96 -7.76
C ILE A 209 7.07 19.44 -7.55
N VAL A 210 7.88 18.74 -8.34
CA VAL A 210 8.01 17.28 -8.26
C VAL A 210 9.47 16.89 -8.04
N VAL A 211 9.72 16.06 -7.02
CA VAL A 211 11.02 15.45 -6.74
C VAL A 211 10.94 13.99 -7.14
N ASP A 212 11.61 13.61 -8.23
CA ASP A 212 11.65 12.23 -8.73
C ASP A 212 12.90 12.03 -9.59
N PRO A 213 13.68 10.95 -9.43
CA PRO A 213 14.83 10.67 -10.30
C PRO A 213 14.45 10.47 -11.79
N ARG A 214 13.16 10.25 -12.08
CA ARG A 214 12.62 10.10 -13.43
C ARG A 214 11.69 11.27 -13.76
N LEU A 215 11.73 11.74 -15.01
CA LEU A 215 10.75 12.64 -15.59
C LEU A 215 9.44 11.88 -15.90
N THR A 216 8.74 11.51 -14.83
CA THR A 216 7.47 10.77 -14.86
C THR A 216 6.32 11.57 -15.50
N ALA A 217 5.20 10.91 -15.77
CA ALA A 217 3.99 11.58 -16.27
C ALA A 217 3.48 12.68 -15.33
N THR A 218 3.73 12.58 -14.01
CA THR A 218 3.47 13.68 -13.07
C THR A 218 4.54 14.76 -13.16
N ALA A 219 5.83 14.41 -13.19
CA ALA A 219 6.93 15.39 -13.27
C ALA A 219 6.84 16.26 -14.54
N ARG A 220 6.40 15.70 -15.67
CA ARG A 220 6.17 16.46 -16.93
C ARG A 220 5.10 17.56 -16.81
N GLN A 221 4.24 17.49 -15.81
CA GLN A 221 3.20 18.49 -15.56
C GLN A 221 3.65 19.55 -14.54
N ALA A 222 4.80 19.33 -13.88
CA ALA A 222 5.32 20.21 -12.86
C ALA A 222 5.88 21.50 -13.48
N ASP A 223 5.79 22.58 -12.71
CA ASP A 223 6.44 23.83 -13.05
C ASP A 223 7.95 23.76 -12.70
N LEU A 224 8.34 22.89 -11.76
CA LEU A 224 9.73 22.56 -11.45
C LEU A 224 9.88 21.06 -11.15
N HIS A 225 10.87 20.42 -11.77
CA HIS A 225 11.22 19.02 -11.56
C HIS A 225 12.63 18.91 -10.97
N LEU A 226 12.74 18.44 -9.73
CA LEU A 226 14.01 18.11 -9.10
C LEU A 226 14.34 16.64 -9.41
N GLN A 227 15.47 16.38 -10.05
CA GLN A 227 15.90 15.03 -10.47
C GLN A 227 17.07 14.49 -9.62
N PRO A 228 16.85 14.18 -8.33
CA PRO A 228 17.92 13.72 -7.46
C PRO A 228 18.45 12.35 -7.88
N LEU A 229 19.69 12.06 -7.50
CA LEU A 229 20.21 10.70 -7.43
C LEU A 229 19.34 9.90 -6.44
N PRO A 230 18.85 8.69 -6.81
CA PRO A 230 18.00 7.90 -5.91
C PRO A 230 18.62 7.74 -4.51
N GLY A 231 17.82 7.92 -3.45
CA GLY A 231 18.29 7.79 -2.07
C GLY A 231 18.94 9.06 -1.49
N THR A 232 18.95 10.17 -2.22
CA THR A 232 19.46 11.47 -1.73
C THR A 232 18.35 12.46 -1.34
N ASP A 233 17.09 12.04 -1.35
CA ASP A 233 15.91 12.85 -1.04
C ASP A 233 15.98 13.53 0.34
N LEU A 234 16.57 12.85 1.35
CA LEU A 234 16.79 13.41 2.69
C LEU A 234 17.69 14.65 2.64
N ALA A 235 18.75 14.59 1.82
CA ALA A 235 19.68 15.72 1.66
C ALA A 235 18.98 16.92 1.02
N VAL A 236 18.13 16.67 0.02
CA VAL A 236 17.27 17.70 -0.59
C VAL A 236 16.37 18.34 0.46
N ALA A 237 15.64 17.54 1.26
CA ALA A 237 14.76 18.06 2.31
C ALA A 237 15.50 18.90 3.37
N ASN A 238 16.67 18.44 3.83
CA ASN A 238 17.49 19.19 4.78
C ASN A 238 18.03 20.49 4.18
N ALA A 239 18.38 20.52 2.90
CA ALA A 239 18.82 21.73 2.22
C ALA A 239 17.68 22.75 2.05
N LEU A 240 16.47 22.29 1.70
CA LEU A 240 15.29 23.15 1.65
C LEU A 240 14.99 23.79 3.01
N LEU A 241 15.11 23.02 4.11
CA LEU A 241 14.96 23.55 5.45
C LEU A 241 16.11 24.50 5.83
N HIS A 242 17.34 24.20 5.42
CA HIS A 242 18.48 25.11 5.59
C HIS A 242 18.22 26.47 4.93
N ILE A 243 17.77 26.48 3.67
CA ILE A 243 17.46 27.71 2.93
C ILE A 243 16.31 28.47 3.62
N ALA A 244 15.24 27.78 4.01
CA ALA A 244 14.12 28.42 4.71
C ALA A 244 14.57 29.09 6.04
N LEU A 245 15.55 28.51 6.74
CA LEU A 245 16.15 29.11 7.92
C LEU A 245 16.98 30.35 7.61
N THR A 246 17.83 30.31 6.58
CA THR A 246 18.72 31.42 6.22
C THR A 246 17.98 32.61 5.62
N GLU A 247 16.92 32.34 4.85
CA GLU A 247 16.06 33.34 4.23
C GLU A 247 14.97 33.88 5.17
N GLY A 248 14.81 33.28 6.35
CA GLY A 248 13.86 33.74 7.37
C GLY A 248 12.39 33.36 7.10
N TRP A 249 12.13 32.29 6.35
CA TRP A 249 10.78 31.79 6.03
C TRP A 249 10.19 30.82 7.06
N VAL A 250 10.90 30.56 8.15
CA VAL A 250 10.36 29.74 9.25
C VAL A 250 9.24 30.50 9.98
N ASP A 251 8.09 29.84 10.14
CA ASP A 251 6.97 30.32 10.95
C ASP A 251 7.31 30.18 12.44
N ARG A 252 7.97 31.21 12.98
CA ARG A 252 8.48 31.21 14.36
C ARG A 252 7.37 31.10 15.39
N ASP A 253 6.22 31.70 15.13
CA ASP A 253 5.08 31.68 16.05
C ASP A 253 4.46 30.27 16.12
N TYR A 254 4.28 29.63 14.96
CA TYR A 254 3.84 28.23 14.91
C TYR A 254 4.84 27.30 15.61
N VAL A 255 6.13 27.44 15.31
CA VAL A 255 7.18 26.62 15.92
C VAL A 255 7.16 26.78 17.45
N ALA A 256 7.09 28.01 17.96
CA ALA A 256 7.08 28.27 19.39
C ALA A 256 5.80 27.76 20.09
N ALA A 257 4.63 27.93 19.46
CA ALA A 257 3.35 27.62 20.08
C ALA A 257 2.91 26.15 19.95
N ARG A 258 3.35 25.45 18.89
CA ARG A 258 2.78 24.15 18.51
C ARG A 258 3.80 23.02 18.41
N THR A 259 5.07 23.27 18.69
CA THR A 259 6.13 22.27 18.48
C THR A 259 7.15 22.20 19.60
N THR A 260 7.94 21.12 19.61
CA THR A 260 9.13 20.94 20.45
C THR A 260 10.30 20.40 19.62
N GLY A 261 11.54 20.57 20.10
CA GLY A 261 12.73 19.95 19.48
C GLY A 261 13.38 20.72 18.32
N PHE A 262 12.84 21.88 17.93
CA PHE A 262 13.31 22.65 16.76
C PHE A 262 14.81 22.97 16.78
N GLU A 263 15.36 23.38 17.93
CA GLU A 263 16.78 23.75 18.03
C GLU A 263 17.75 22.62 17.67
N ALA A 264 17.39 21.36 17.95
CA ALA A 264 18.22 20.23 17.57
C ALA A 264 18.23 20.02 16.05
N VAL A 265 17.07 20.18 15.40
CA VAL A 265 16.95 20.14 13.93
C VAL A 265 17.70 21.30 13.30
N ARG A 266 17.54 22.53 13.81
CA ARG A 266 18.26 23.72 13.32
C ARG A 266 19.77 23.51 13.29
N ARG A 267 20.34 22.92 14.35
CA ARG A 267 21.77 22.58 14.39
C ARG A 267 22.15 21.51 13.37
N SER A 268 21.32 20.47 13.21
CA SER A 268 21.58 19.39 12.24
C SER A 268 21.60 19.91 10.79
N VAL A 269 20.61 20.74 10.42
CA VAL A 269 20.47 21.25 9.05
C VAL A 269 21.45 22.37 8.69
N ALA A 270 22.13 22.97 9.67
CA ALA A 270 23.17 23.97 9.42
C ALA A 270 24.29 23.44 8.50
N ALA A 271 24.53 22.13 8.52
CA ALA A 271 25.54 21.48 7.69
C ALA A 271 25.09 21.22 6.23
N TRP A 272 23.85 21.54 5.86
CA TRP A 272 23.23 21.25 4.56
C TRP A 272 23.05 22.51 3.70
N TRP A 273 24.14 23.26 3.49
CA TRP A 273 24.12 24.38 2.55
C TRP A 273 23.88 23.87 1.10
N PRO A 274 23.29 24.69 0.21
CA PRO A 274 22.80 24.21 -1.09
C PRO A 274 23.85 23.50 -1.95
N ALA A 275 25.06 24.04 -2.06
CA ALA A 275 26.13 23.44 -2.87
C ALA A 275 26.57 22.05 -2.38
N ARG A 276 26.45 21.75 -1.07
CA ARG A 276 26.69 20.39 -0.56
C ARG A 276 25.60 19.43 -1.00
N ALA A 277 24.35 19.87 -0.95
CA ALA A 277 23.23 19.05 -1.38
C ALA A 277 23.24 18.81 -2.88
N GLU A 278 23.62 19.80 -3.69
CA GLU A 278 23.84 19.64 -5.13
C GLU A 278 24.95 18.62 -5.41
N ALA A 279 26.11 18.72 -4.75
CA ALA A 279 27.20 17.77 -4.95
C ALA A 279 26.81 16.31 -4.65
N LEU A 280 25.92 16.09 -3.69
CA LEU A 280 25.45 14.75 -3.30
C LEU A 280 24.28 14.25 -4.16
N SER A 281 23.28 15.11 -4.38
CA SER A 281 22.01 14.72 -5.02
C SER A 281 21.96 14.97 -6.51
N GLY A 282 22.82 15.85 -7.03
CA GLY A 282 22.74 16.34 -8.40
C GLY A 282 21.58 17.29 -8.67
N VAL A 283 20.84 17.74 -7.64
CA VAL A 283 19.80 18.77 -7.79
C VAL A 283 20.46 20.15 -7.79
N PRO A 284 20.26 20.98 -8.82
CA PRO A 284 20.90 22.29 -8.92
C PRO A 284 20.59 23.21 -7.74
N VAL A 285 21.58 24.01 -7.31
CA VAL A 285 21.38 25.01 -6.23
C VAL A 285 20.21 25.96 -6.57
N ALA A 286 20.15 26.42 -7.81
CA ALA A 286 19.08 27.33 -8.25
C ALA A 286 17.68 26.72 -8.05
N ASP A 287 17.52 25.43 -8.34
CA ASP A 287 16.24 24.74 -8.19
C ASP A 287 15.89 24.50 -6.71
N LEU A 288 16.90 24.26 -5.86
CA LEU A 288 16.72 24.19 -4.40
C LEU A 288 16.25 25.53 -3.83
N GLU A 289 16.88 26.64 -4.23
CA GLU A 289 16.50 27.98 -3.82
C GLU A 289 15.12 28.38 -4.32
N GLU A 290 14.80 28.07 -5.58
CA GLU A 290 13.49 28.32 -6.16
C GLU A 290 12.38 27.51 -5.46
N THR A 291 12.68 26.25 -5.12
CA THR A 291 11.75 25.40 -4.37
C THR A 291 11.54 25.93 -2.97
N ALA A 292 12.61 26.25 -2.24
CA ALA A 292 12.50 26.78 -0.89
C ALA A 292 11.72 28.12 -0.89
N ARG A 293 11.96 28.99 -1.87
CA ARG A 293 11.22 30.25 -2.03
C ARG A 293 9.73 30.01 -2.24
N ALA A 294 9.37 29.14 -3.18
CA ALA A 294 7.98 28.81 -3.46
C ALA A 294 7.24 28.24 -2.23
N LEU A 295 7.94 27.47 -1.40
CA LEU A 295 7.38 26.91 -0.16
C LEU A 295 7.33 27.94 0.97
N GLY A 296 8.35 28.79 1.10
CA GLY A 296 8.51 29.70 2.23
C GLY A 296 7.71 31.00 2.11
N THR A 297 7.29 31.39 0.91
CA THR A 297 6.59 32.66 0.66
C THR A 297 5.12 32.50 0.28
N ALA A 298 4.61 31.27 0.22
CA ALA A 298 3.22 30.98 -0.17
C ALA A 298 2.32 30.80 1.07
N ASP A 299 1.05 31.20 0.97
CA ASP A 299 0.10 31.12 2.09
C ASP A 299 -0.40 29.68 2.31
N ARG A 300 -0.67 28.95 1.23
CA ARG A 300 -1.21 27.59 1.28
C ARG A 300 -0.25 26.59 0.66
N VAL A 301 0.41 25.78 1.49
CA VAL A 301 1.48 24.89 1.06
C VAL A 301 1.23 23.46 1.49
N ILE A 302 1.33 22.55 0.52
CA ILE A 302 1.17 21.11 0.76
C ILE A 302 2.45 20.37 0.36
N ILE A 303 2.96 19.55 1.28
CA ILE A 303 4.07 18.63 1.02
C ILE A 303 3.54 17.20 1.10
N LEU A 304 3.63 16.45 0.00
CA LEU A 304 3.23 15.04 -0.05
C LEU A 304 4.42 14.14 -0.35
N THR A 305 4.60 13.09 0.45
CA THR A 305 5.55 12.00 0.13
C THR A 305 4.81 10.78 -0.39
N ALA A 306 5.54 9.95 -1.14
CA ALA A 306 5.12 8.60 -1.48
C ALA A 306 6.32 7.65 -1.54
N ARG A 307 6.20 6.58 -2.33
CA ARG A 307 7.12 5.44 -2.32
C ARG A 307 8.57 5.78 -2.63
N GLY A 308 8.82 6.80 -3.45
CA GLY A 308 10.19 7.21 -3.78
C GLY A 308 10.97 7.74 -2.57
N ALA A 309 10.30 8.38 -1.60
CA ALA A 309 10.94 8.83 -0.35
C ALA A 309 10.89 7.77 0.77
N GLU A 310 9.91 6.88 0.72
CA GLU A 310 9.61 5.97 1.83
C GLU A 310 10.29 4.61 1.75
N GLN A 311 10.41 4.03 0.55
CA GLN A 311 10.88 2.65 0.34
C GLN A 311 12.41 2.56 0.29
N HIS A 312 13.04 3.02 1.37
CA HIS A 312 14.48 3.04 1.61
C HIS A 312 14.81 2.47 2.99
N ALA A 313 16.04 1.98 3.19
CA ALA A 313 16.48 1.56 4.51
C ALA A 313 16.63 2.75 5.49
N LYS A 314 16.53 3.98 5.00
CA LYS A 314 16.49 5.24 5.76
C LYS A 314 15.20 6.03 5.49
N GLY A 315 14.13 5.32 5.14
CA GLY A 315 12.86 5.93 4.73
C GLY A 315 12.21 6.75 5.84
N VAL A 316 12.29 6.30 7.10
CA VAL A 316 11.70 7.03 8.24
C VAL A 316 12.38 8.38 8.43
N ASP A 317 13.69 8.42 8.30
CA ASP A 317 14.49 9.64 8.39
C ASP A 317 14.28 10.58 7.20
N THR A 318 14.19 10.01 6.00
CA THR A 318 13.89 10.78 4.77
C THR A 318 12.54 11.48 4.88
N VAL A 319 11.49 10.76 5.26
CA VAL A 319 10.16 11.34 5.43
C VAL A 319 10.14 12.37 6.55
N THR A 320 10.89 12.13 7.63
CA THR A 320 10.93 13.07 8.75
C THR A 320 11.67 14.36 8.42
N ALA A 321 12.64 14.35 7.50
CA ALA A 321 13.21 15.59 6.99
C ALA A 321 12.14 16.46 6.31
N PHE A 322 11.23 15.87 5.52
CA PHE A 322 10.09 16.60 4.94
C PHE A 322 9.04 17.01 5.98
N VAL A 323 8.81 16.20 7.02
CA VAL A 323 7.95 16.60 8.15
C VAL A 323 8.55 17.77 8.92
N ASN A 324 9.86 17.77 9.18
CA ASN A 324 10.55 18.90 9.81
C ASN A 324 10.40 20.17 8.95
N LEU A 325 10.56 20.08 7.63
CA LEU A 325 10.31 21.19 6.73
C LEU A 325 8.86 21.70 6.84
N ALA A 326 7.88 20.79 6.82
CA ALA A 326 6.47 21.16 6.97
C ALA A 326 6.15 21.81 8.33
N LEU A 327 6.78 21.33 9.42
CA LEU A 327 6.62 21.92 10.74
C LEU A 327 7.28 23.30 10.85
N ALA A 328 8.45 23.49 10.24
CA ALA A 328 9.15 24.77 10.23
C ALA A 328 8.38 25.85 9.45
N LEU A 329 7.65 25.44 8.41
CA LEU A 329 6.78 26.31 7.64
C LEU A 329 5.36 26.45 8.24
N GLY A 330 5.08 25.79 9.37
CA GLY A 330 3.78 25.88 10.05
C GLY A 330 2.59 25.28 9.31
N LEU A 331 2.81 24.24 8.49
CA LEU A 331 1.81 23.74 7.55
C LEU A 331 0.70 22.88 8.20
N PRO A 332 1.00 21.89 9.06
CA PRO A 332 -0.01 20.95 9.55
C PRO A 332 -1.14 21.63 10.37
N GLY A 333 -2.38 21.21 10.12
CA GLY A 333 -3.57 21.71 10.83
C GLY A 333 -4.25 22.91 10.18
N ARG A 334 -3.65 23.51 9.14
CA ARG A 334 -4.23 24.68 8.44
C ARG A 334 -5.04 24.28 7.20
N PRO A 335 -6.11 25.00 6.83
CA PRO A 335 -6.82 24.78 5.57
C PRO A 335 -5.93 24.99 4.34
N GLY A 336 -6.02 24.09 3.35
CA GLY A 336 -5.22 24.19 2.12
C GLY A 336 -3.71 23.95 2.32
N SER A 337 -3.29 23.56 3.52
CA SER A 337 -1.89 23.33 3.86
C SER A 337 -1.69 22.04 4.65
N GLY A 338 -0.48 21.51 4.62
CA GLY A 338 -0.08 20.43 5.50
C GLY A 338 0.96 19.50 4.91
N TYR A 339 1.23 18.44 5.67
CA TYR A 339 2.00 17.29 5.22
C TYR A 339 1.09 16.07 5.11
N GLY A 340 1.33 15.23 4.11
CA GLY A 340 0.65 13.94 3.98
C GLY A 340 1.44 12.91 3.18
N CYS A 341 0.99 11.67 3.25
CA CYS A 341 1.51 10.54 2.50
C CYS A 341 0.43 9.94 1.60
N LEU A 342 0.75 9.71 0.33
CA LEU A 342 -0.18 9.11 -0.62
C LEU A 342 -0.30 7.59 -0.40
N THR A 343 -1.45 7.14 0.10
CA THR A 343 -1.75 5.71 0.29
C THR A 343 -1.92 4.97 -1.02
N GLY A 344 -1.23 3.82 -1.19
CA GLY A 344 -1.23 3.09 -2.46
C GLY A 344 -2.43 2.18 -2.65
N GLN A 345 -2.57 1.17 -1.78
CA GLN A 345 -3.58 0.12 -1.92
C GLN A 345 -4.97 0.56 -1.47
N GLY A 346 -6.01 -0.04 -2.07
CA GLY A 346 -7.42 0.31 -1.88
C GLY A 346 -7.85 0.48 -0.43
N ASN A 347 -7.47 -0.47 0.44
CA ASN A 347 -7.66 -0.39 1.89
C ASN A 347 -6.32 -0.38 2.65
N GLY A 348 -5.28 0.23 2.07
CA GLY A 348 -3.98 0.28 2.70
C GLY A 348 -4.05 0.92 4.10
N GLN A 349 -4.96 1.90 4.27
CA GLN A 349 -5.22 2.65 5.49
C GLN A 349 -6.00 1.82 6.51
N GLY A 350 -7.16 1.27 6.15
CA GLY A 350 -7.93 0.43 7.09
C GLY A 350 -7.20 -0.84 7.53
N GLY A 351 -6.37 -1.42 6.65
CA GLY A 351 -5.58 -2.61 6.98
C GLY A 351 -4.58 -2.42 8.13
N ARG A 352 -4.00 -1.22 8.31
CA ARG A 352 -3.14 -0.91 9.47
C ARG A 352 -3.94 -0.55 10.72
N GLU A 353 -5.10 0.08 10.55
CA GLU A 353 -5.92 0.55 11.67
C GLU A 353 -6.50 -0.60 12.49
N HIS A 354 -6.80 -1.74 11.84
CA HIS A 354 -7.67 -2.77 12.41
C HIS A 354 -6.98 -4.09 12.75
N GLY A 355 -5.67 -4.07 13.02
CA GLY A 355 -4.99 -5.19 13.68
C GLY A 355 -4.33 -6.25 12.78
N GLN A 356 -4.21 -6.03 11.46
CA GLN A 356 -3.38 -6.92 10.62
C GLN A 356 -1.88 -6.73 10.86
N LYS A 357 -1.45 -5.61 11.42
CA LYS A 357 -0.04 -5.32 11.68
C LYS A 357 0.41 -6.00 12.97
N ALA A 358 1.61 -6.57 12.94
CA ALA A 358 2.17 -7.42 14.01
C ALA A 358 2.25 -6.78 15.41
N ASP A 359 2.26 -5.44 15.48
CA ASP A 359 2.46 -4.65 16.70
C ASP A 359 1.19 -3.87 17.12
N GLN A 360 0.05 -4.12 16.46
CA GLN A 360 -1.19 -3.38 16.67
C GLN A 360 -2.40 -4.28 16.96
N LEU A 361 -3.34 -3.72 17.69
CA LEU A 361 -4.72 -4.15 17.88
C LEU A 361 -5.65 -3.15 17.17
N PRO A 362 -6.95 -3.45 17.00
CA PRO A 362 -7.90 -2.56 16.33
C PRO A 362 -7.93 -1.14 16.92
N GLY A 363 -8.11 -0.14 16.06
CA GLY A 363 -8.16 1.28 16.42
C GLY A 363 -6.78 1.90 16.65
N TYR A 364 -5.71 1.39 16.00
CA TYR A 364 -4.31 1.75 16.25
C TYR A 364 -3.81 1.55 17.68
N ARG A 365 -4.51 0.71 18.44
CA ARG A 365 -4.08 0.30 19.76
C ARG A 365 -2.78 -0.48 19.67
N ARG A 366 -1.83 -0.25 20.58
CA ARG A 366 -0.60 -1.04 20.61
C ARG A 366 -0.86 -2.38 21.28
N ILE A 367 -0.29 -3.45 20.74
CA ILE A 367 -0.48 -4.80 21.29
C ILE A 367 0.28 -5.03 22.61
N ASP A 368 1.25 -4.18 22.92
CA ASP A 368 2.05 -4.21 24.15
C ASP A 368 1.53 -3.27 25.26
N ASP A 369 0.47 -2.49 24.99
CA ASP A 369 -0.20 -1.66 25.99
C ASP A 369 -1.23 -2.50 26.77
N PRO A 370 -1.07 -2.68 28.09
CA PRO A 370 -2.00 -3.46 28.91
C PRO A 370 -3.45 -3.00 28.83
N ALA A 371 -3.71 -1.69 28.80
CA ALA A 371 -5.08 -1.16 28.77
C ALA A 371 -5.74 -1.41 27.40
N ALA A 372 -4.97 -1.28 26.32
CA ALA A 372 -5.41 -1.63 24.98
C ALA A 372 -5.75 -3.13 24.86
N ARG A 373 -4.91 -4.00 25.44
CA ARG A 373 -5.13 -5.45 25.44
C ARG A 373 -6.39 -5.81 26.20
N GLU A 374 -6.58 -5.26 27.40
CA GLU A 374 -7.76 -5.48 28.22
C GLU A 374 -9.05 -5.08 27.49
N HIS A 375 -9.06 -3.88 26.89
CA HIS A 375 -10.20 -3.39 26.11
C HIS A 375 -10.60 -4.34 24.98
N VAL A 376 -9.64 -4.70 24.12
CA VAL A 376 -9.91 -5.52 22.94
C VAL A 376 -10.22 -6.96 23.31
N ALA A 377 -9.54 -7.52 24.31
CA ALA A 377 -9.82 -8.85 24.83
C ALA A 377 -11.24 -8.92 25.41
N GLY A 378 -11.68 -7.88 26.13
CA GLY A 378 -13.05 -7.74 26.62
C GLY A 378 -14.10 -7.71 25.50
N VAL A 379 -13.84 -6.99 24.40
CA VAL A 379 -14.72 -7.01 23.21
C VAL A 379 -14.77 -8.40 22.56
N TRP A 380 -13.65 -9.11 22.52
CA TRP A 380 -13.58 -10.47 21.98
C TRP A 380 -14.08 -11.56 22.95
N GLY A 381 -14.31 -11.24 24.22
CA GLY A 381 -14.71 -12.24 25.22
C GLY A 381 -13.62 -13.25 25.56
N VAL A 382 -12.35 -12.84 25.53
CA VAL A 382 -11.20 -13.69 25.92
C VAL A 382 -10.37 -13.02 27.02
N PRO A 383 -9.61 -13.78 27.84
CA PRO A 383 -8.67 -13.19 28.78
C PRO A 383 -7.52 -12.47 28.06
N ALA A 384 -7.11 -11.29 28.56
CA ALA A 384 -6.09 -10.46 27.91
C ALA A 384 -4.69 -11.12 27.88
N GLU A 385 -4.40 -12.01 28.83
CA GLU A 385 -3.18 -12.83 28.91
C GLU A 385 -3.12 -13.91 27.81
N GLU A 386 -4.24 -14.28 27.19
CA GLU A 386 -4.26 -15.25 26.10
C GLU A 386 -3.86 -14.65 24.76
N LEU A 387 -3.93 -13.32 24.62
CA LEU A 387 -3.46 -12.64 23.42
C LEU A 387 -1.94 -12.75 23.31
N PRO A 388 -1.38 -13.07 22.14
CA PRO A 388 0.07 -13.09 21.96
C PRO A 388 0.68 -11.68 22.10
N GLY A 389 2.00 -11.64 22.30
CA GLY A 389 2.79 -10.40 22.25
C GLY A 389 2.99 -9.88 20.81
N PRO A 390 3.76 -8.80 20.63
CA PRO A 390 4.02 -8.24 19.30
C PRO A 390 4.76 -9.22 18.39
N GLY A 391 4.39 -9.34 17.12
CA GLY A 391 5.13 -10.13 16.13
C GLY A 391 6.35 -9.41 15.54
N VAL A 392 6.75 -9.82 14.34
CA VAL A 392 7.85 -9.20 13.57
C VAL A 392 7.33 -8.55 12.28
N PRO A 393 8.01 -7.52 11.73
CA PRO A 393 7.58 -6.87 10.49
C PRO A 393 7.54 -7.82 9.28
N ALA A 394 6.64 -7.53 8.34
CA ALA A 394 6.36 -8.32 7.14
C ALA A 394 7.57 -8.98 6.46
N TYR A 395 8.64 -8.24 6.17
CA TYR A 395 9.81 -8.86 5.49
C TYR A 395 10.52 -9.88 6.39
N ARG A 396 10.70 -9.58 7.68
CA ARG A 396 11.30 -10.52 8.64
C ARG A 396 10.42 -11.75 8.85
N LEU A 397 9.10 -11.58 8.86
CA LEU A 397 8.15 -12.69 8.93
C LEU A 397 8.32 -13.60 7.70
N LEU A 398 8.34 -13.04 6.49
CA LEU A 398 8.48 -13.82 5.27
C LEU A 398 9.86 -14.49 5.15
N ASP A 399 10.93 -13.84 5.62
CA ASP A 399 12.28 -14.39 5.54
C ASP A 399 12.57 -15.50 6.57
N SER A 400 11.83 -15.52 7.69
CA SER A 400 11.95 -16.55 8.72
C SER A 400 11.18 -17.84 8.40
N LEU A 401 10.24 -17.81 7.45
CA LEU A 401 9.44 -18.99 7.06
C LEU A 401 10.35 -20.17 6.67
N GLY A 402 9.97 -21.38 7.11
CA GLY A 402 10.69 -22.62 6.82
C GLY A 402 12.02 -22.80 7.57
N THR A 403 12.56 -21.76 8.23
CA THR A 403 13.78 -21.88 9.05
C THR A 403 13.52 -22.70 10.33
N PRO A 404 14.56 -23.26 10.99
CA PRO A 404 14.38 -24.05 12.21
C PRO A 404 13.55 -23.34 13.29
N ASP A 405 13.79 -22.05 13.50
CA ASP A 405 13.13 -21.23 14.53
C ASP A 405 11.93 -20.42 14.01
N GLY A 406 11.58 -20.57 12.73
CA GLY A 406 10.53 -19.80 12.08
C GLY A 406 9.25 -20.59 11.82
N PRO A 407 8.17 -19.92 11.41
CA PRO A 407 6.90 -20.56 11.11
C PRO A 407 7.04 -21.63 10.02
N LYS A 408 6.31 -22.73 10.23
CA LYS A 408 6.22 -23.89 9.33
C LYS A 408 4.94 -23.93 8.51
N ALA A 409 3.95 -23.12 8.88
CA ALA A 409 2.77 -22.90 8.07
C ALA A 409 2.53 -21.41 7.82
N LEU A 410 1.96 -21.09 6.65
CA LEU A 410 1.54 -19.73 6.29
C LEU A 410 0.13 -19.74 5.69
N LEU A 411 -0.74 -18.89 6.22
CA LEU A 411 -2.03 -18.55 5.62
C LEU A 411 -1.92 -17.19 4.94
N VAL A 412 -2.12 -17.13 3.62
CA VAL A 412 -2.08 -15.90 2.83
C VAL A 412 -3.50 -15.53 2.38
N PHE A 413 -3.92 -14.30 2.66
CA PHE A 413 -5.22 -13.76 2.25
C PHE A 413 -5.03 -12.53 1.36
N GLY A 414 -5.33 -12.65 0.07
CA GLY A 414 -5.33 -11.53 -0.88
C GLY A 414 -3.96 -10.88 -1.12
N SER A 415 -2.88 -11.68 -1.16
CA SER A 415 -1.51 -11.17 -1.34
C SER A 415 -0.63 -12.11 -2.18
N ASN A 416 0.36 -11.55 -2.87
CA ASN A 416 1.27 -12.27 -3.75
C ASN A 416 2.74 -11.90 -3.45
N PRO A 417 3.30 -12.39 -2.33
CA PRO A 417 4.69 -12.13 -1.93
C PRO A 417 5.72 -12.69 -2.93
N VAL A 418 5.38 -13.70 -3.74
CA VAL A 418 6.29 -14.24 -4.77
C VAL A 418 6.69 -13.17 -5.79
N VAL A 419 5.82 -12.19 -6.07
CA VAL A 419 6.13 -11.07 -6.96
C VAL A 419 6.49 -9.80 -6.17
N SER A 420 5.79 -9.55 -5.06
CA SER A 420 5.80 -8.22 -4.41
C SER A 420 6.80 -8.05 -3.26
N ALA A 421 7.32 -9.14 -2.67
CA ALA A 421 8.30 -9.04 -1.59
C ALA A 421 9.69 -8.62 -2.12
N PRO A 422 10.53 -7.92 -1.34
CA PRO A 422 11.91 -7.67 -1.74
C PRO A 422 12.71 -8.99 -1.73
N ARG A 423 13.81 -9.06 -2.49
CA ARG A 423 14.60 -10.28 -2.65
C ARG A 423 13.71 -11.50 -2.95
N ALA A 424 12.76 -11.31 -3.87
CA ALA A 424 11.59 -12.17 -4.05
C ALA A 424 11.94 -13.65 -4.29
N ALA A 425 13.05 -13.95 -4.97
CA ALA A 425 13.52 -15.31 -5.18
C ALA A 425 13.86 -16.05 -3.88
N ARG A 426 14.32 -15.34 -2.84
CA ARG A 426 14.54 -15.92 -1.51
C ARG A 426 13.22 -16.23 -0.82
N ILE A 427 12.27 -15.30 -0.86
CA ILE A 427 10.94 -15.48 -0.27
C ILE A 427 10.19 -16.64 -0.95
N GLU A 428 10.29 -16.75 -2.27
CA GLU A 428 9.75 -17.89 -3.02
C GLU A 428 10.31 -19.23 -2.54
N ARG A 429 11.62 -19.32 -2.25
CA ARG A 429 12.20 -20.54 -1.63
C ARG A 429 11.65 -20.78 -0.24
N ARG A 430 11.56 -19.75 0.60
CA ARG A 430 10.98 -19.87 1.94
C ARG A 430 9.55 -20.41 1.94
N LEU A 431 8.75 -19.99 0.97
CA LEU A 431 7.38 -20.48 0.80
C LEU A 431 7.34 -21.96 0.40
N ARG A 432 8.33 -22.47 -0.34
CA ARG A 432 8.45 -23.89 -0.68
C ARG A 432 8.97 -24.75 0.48
N ASP A 433 9.68 -24.15 1.42
CA ASP A 433 10.22 -24.82 2.61
C ASP A 433 9.16 -24.96 3.73
N LEU A 434 7.91 -24.55 3.50
CA LEU A 434 6.81 -24.68 4.46
C LEU A 434 6.21 -26.10 4.44
N ASP A 435 5.74 -26.56 5.61
CA ASP A 435 4.99 -27.81 5.74
C ASP A 435 3.52 -27.65 5.32
N LEU A 436 3.03 -26.40 5.36
CA LEU A 436 1.70 -26.03 4.89
C LEU A 436 1.64 -24.58 4.40
N LEU A 437 1.34 -24.37 3.12
CA LEU A 437 0.99 -23.08 2.54
C LEU A 437 -0.49 -23.07 2.12
N VAL A 438 -1.25 -22.15 2.69
CA VAL A 438 -2.67 -21.93 2.36
C VAL A 438 -2.81 -20.56 1.71
N VAL A 439 -3.52 -20.47 0.59
CA VAL A 439 -3.74 -19.20 -0.11
C VAL A 439 -5.23 -19.01 -0.40
N ALA A 440 -5.82 -17.97 0.17
CA ALA A 440 -7.16 -17.50 -0.14
C ALA A 440 -7.07 -16.34 -1.15
N ASP A 441 -7.56 -16.58 -2.36
CA ASP A 441 -7.49 -15.64 -3.49
C ASP A 441 -8.64 -15.95 -4.48
N PHE A 442 -8.94 -15.02 -5.38
CA PHE A 442 -9.98 -15.20 -6.41
C PHE A 442 -9.40 -15.51 -7.79
N LEU A 443 -8.08 -15.38 -7.95
CA LEU A 443 -7.32 -15.79 -9.12
C LEU A 443 -6.11 -16.63 -8.71
N LEU A 444 -5.67 -17.53 -9.59
CA LEU A 444 -4.44 -18.27 -9.37
C LEU A 444 -3.24 -17.33 -9.56
N SER A 445 -2.70 -16.84 -8.45
CA SER A 445 -1.48 -16.03 -8.36
C SER A 445 -0.21 -16.89 -8.33
N GLU A 446 0.94 -16.28 -8.53
CA GLU A 446 2.25 -16.95 -8.43
C GLU A 446 2.48 -17.52 -7.02
N THR A 447 1.96 -16.89 -5.97
CA THR A 447 1.95 -17.45 -4.61
C THR A 447 0.95 -18.61 -4.48
N ALA A 448 -0.27 -18.48 -5.01
CA ALA A 448 -1.26 -19.56 -4.98
C ALA A 448 -0.78 -20.82 -5.72
N ALA A 449 -0.03 -20.66 -6.81
CA ALA A 449 0.55 -21.77 -7.55
C ALA A 449 1.56 -22.60 -6.75
N LEU A 450 2.10 -22.08 -5.63
CA LEU A 450 2.98 -22.81 -4.71
C LEU A 450 2.23 -23.45 -3.54
N ALA A 451 0.95 -23.12 -3.32
CA ALA A 451 0.21 -23.51 -2.13
C ALA A 451 -0.10 -25.02 -2.08
N ASP A 452 -0.27 -25.55 -0.87
CA ASP A 452 -0.86 -26.87 -0.64
C ASP A 452 -2.39 -26.83 -0.74
N VAL A 453 -2.98 -25.69 -0.34
CA VAL A 453 -4.42 -25.46 -0.37
C VAL A 453 -4.70 -24.07 -0.95
N VAL A 454 -5.54 -24.00 -1.98
CA VAL A 454 -6.04 -22.74 -2.54
C VAL A 454 -7.54 -22.66 -2.28
N LEU A 455 -8.01 -21.56 -1.69
CA LEU A 455 -9.42 -21.32 -1.37
C LEU A 455 -9.98 -20.19 -2.25
N PRO A 456 -11.04 -20.44 -3.05
CA PRO A 456 -11.66 -19.40 -3.87
C PRO A 456 -12.43 -18.41 -2.99
N THR A 457 -12.16 -17.12 -3.17
CA THR A 457 -12.79 -16.03 -2.43
C THR A 457 -13.75 -15.18 -3.28
N ALA A 458 -14.71 -14.56 -2.61
CA ALA A 458 -15.61 -13.57 -3.22
C ALA A 458 -14.82 -12.34 -3.70
N GLN A 459 -15.27 -11.74 -4.80
CA GLN A 459 -14.72 -10.48 -5.30
C GLN A 459 -15.45 -9.28 -4.69
N TRP A 460 -14.83 -8.11 -4.82
CA TRP A 460 -15.30 -6.83 -4.27
C TRP A 460 -16.73 -6.42 -4.67
N ALA A 461 -17.30 -6.96 -5.75
CA ALA A 461 -18.67 -6.68 -6.19
C ALA A 461 -19.69 -7.72 -5.69
N GLU A 462 -19.26 -8.65 -4.84
CA GLU A 462 -20.05 -9.82 -4.41
C GLU A 462 -20.21 -9.91 -2.90
N GLU A 463 -19.70 -8.91 -2.20
CA GLU A 463 -19.71 -8.84 -0.77
C GLU A 463 -19.80 -7.40 -0.30
N ASP A 464 -20.42 -7.25 0.86
CA ASP A 464 -20.51 -5.99 1.56
C ASP A 464 -19.32 -5.80 2.51
N GLY A 465 -18.95 -4.55 2.73
CA GLY A 465 -18.05 -4.16 3.82
C GLY A 465 -17.73 -2.68 3.79
N THR A 466 -16.59 -2.32 4.36
CA THR A 466 -16.08 -0.96 4.39
C THR A 466 -14.61 -0.88 4.01
N MET A 467 -14.21 0.26 3.46
CA MET A 467 -12.84 0.57 3.05
C MET A 467 -12.46 1.92 3.64
N THR A 468 -11.21 2.09 4.05
CA THR A 468 -10.69 3.38 4.49
C THR A 468 -9.71 3.90 3.45
N ASN A 469 -10.04 5.03 2.85
CA ASN A 469 -9.28 5.61 1.75
C ASN A 469 -8.05 6.39 2.23
N LEU A 470 -7.30 7.01 1.29
CA LEU A 470 -6.07 7.75 1.62
C LEU A 470 -6.26 8.95 2.56
N GLU A 471 -7.45 9.54 2.65
CA GLU A 471 -7.78 10.68 3.53
C GLU A 471 -8.38 10.23 4.86
N GLY A 472 -8.33 8.93 5.19
CA GLY A 472 -8.94 8.38 6.41
C GLY A 472 -10.47 8.46 6.41
N ARG A 473 -11.09 8.53 5.22
CA ARG A 473 -12.54 8.45 5.07
C ARG A 473 -12.94 6.98 4.92
N VAL A 474 -13.84 6.53 5.78
CA VAL A 474 -14.49 5.22 5.75
C VAL A 474 -15.62 5.24 4.71
N LEU A 475 -15.61 4.28 3.81
CA LEU A 475 -16.46 4.19 2.62
C LEU A 475 -17.20 2.86 2.58
N ARG A 476 -18.42 2.85 2.05
CA ARG A 476 -19.24 1.64 1.90
C ARG A 476 -18.89 0.88 0.63
N ARG A 477 -18.46 -0.37 0.77
CA ARG A 477 -18.26 -1.34 -0.31
C ARG A 477 -19.53 -2.17 -0.45
N ARG A 478 -20.28 -2.02 -1.55
CA ARG A 478 -21.53 -2.77 -1.73
C ARG A 478 -21.43 -3.90 -2.73
N ALA A 479 -22.10 -5.00 -2.41
CA ALA A 479 -22.33 -6.13 -3.30
C ALA A 479 -23.38 -5.79 -4.37
N LEU A 480 -23.07 -6.11 -5.63
CA LEU A 480 -24.04 -6.16 -6.73
C LEU A 480 -24.71 -7.53 -6.81
N ARG A 481 -23.96 -8.60 -6.52
CA ARG A 481 -24.38 -10.00 -6.67
C ARG A 481 -23.98 -10.82 -5.46
N GLU A 482 -24.51 -12.03 -5.39
CA GLU A 482 -23.95 -13.07 -4.54
C GLU A 482 -22.69 -13.68 -5.19
N PRO A 483 -21.75 -14.24 -4.41
CA PRO A 483 -20.64 -15.01 -4.97
C PRO A 483 -21.13 -16.19 -5.82
N PRO A 484 -20.39 -16.60 -6.87
CA PRO A 484 -20.73 -17.78 -7.66
C PRO A 484 -20.80 -19.06 -6.81
N PRO A 485 -21.56 -20.09 -7.25
CA PRO A 485 -21.57 -21.38 -6.58
C PRO A 485 -20.16 -21.93 -6.38
N GLY A 486 -19.86 -22.40 -5.15
CA GLY A 486 -18.54 -22.92 -4.78
C GLY A 486 -17.54 -21.87 -4.27
N VAL A 487 -17.84 -20.58 -4.40
CA VAL A 487 -17.05 -19.47 -3.83
C VAL A 487 -17.59 -19.10 -2.44
N ARG A 488 -16.71 -18.72 -1.51
CA ARG A 488 -17.09 -18.22 -0.18
C ARG A 488 -16.42 -16.86 0.11
N THR A 489 -16.99 -16.06 1.00
CA THR A 489 -16.32 -14.85 1.50
C THR A 489 -15.19 -15.21 2.45
N ASP A 490 -14.18 -14.34 2.58
CA ASP A 490 -13.09 -14.53 3.55
C ASP A 490 -13.61 -14.67 4.99
N LEU A 491 -14.67 -13.93 5.35
CA LEU A 491 -15.31 -14.03 6.66
C LEU A 491 -15.89 -15.44 6.90
N ALA A 492 -16.55 -16.03 5.90
CA ALA A 492 -17.07 -17.39 5.99
C ALA A 492 -15.95 -18.44 6.10
N ILE A 493 -14.83 -18.25 5.40
CA ILE A 493 -13.66 -19.13 5.51
C ILE A 493 -13.07 -19.05 6.92
N LEU A 494 -12.88 -17.84 7.45
CA LEU A 494 -12.33 -17.62 8.79
C LEU A 494 -13.25 -18.21 9.88
N ALA A 495 -14.56 -18.04 9.75
CA ALA A 495 -15.54 -18.59 10.69
C ALA A 495 -15.52 -20.13 10.74
N ASP A 496 -15.50 -20.80 9.58
CA ASP A 496 -15.47 -22.27 9.49
C ASP A 496 -14.14 -22.82 10.06
N LEU A 497 -13.01 -22.19 9.72
CA LEU A 497 -11.71 -22.55 10.30
C LEU A 497 -11.68 -22.33 11.83
N ALA A 498 -12.20 -21.21 12.32
CA ALA A 498 -12.25 -20.91 13.74
C ALA A 498 -13.11 -21.94 14.51
N GLN A 499 -14.26 -22.32 13.95
CA GLN A 499 -15.11 -23.37 14.51
C GLN A 499 -14.39 -24.72 14.58
N ARG A 500 -13.74 -25.15 13.49
CA ARG A 500 -12.99 -26.42 13.46
C ARG A 500 -11.77 -26.43 14.39
N LEU A 501 -11.16 -25.27 14.61
CA LEU A 501 -10.08 -25.06 15.56
C LEU A 501 -10.57 -24.88 17.00
N ALA A 502 -11.88 -24.88 17.24
CA ALA A 502 -12.50 -24.64 18.55
C ALA A 502 -12.07 -23.31 19.19
N ALA A 503 -12.00 -22.25 18.37
CA ALA A 503 -11.74 -20.90 18.86
C ALA A 503 -12.81 -20.48 19.87
N LYS A 504 -12.39 -19.82 20.95
CA LYS A 504 -13.30 -19.32 22.00
C LYS A 504 -14.23 -18.21 21.51
N PRO A 505 -13.76 -17.16 20.81
CA PRO A 505 -14.64 -16.09 20.38
C PRO A 505 -15.44 -16.49 19.13
N GLU A 506 -16.59 -15.84 18.96
CA GLU A 506 -17.40 -15.98 17.75
C GLU A 506 -16.77 -15.24 16.56
N PHE A 507 -17.04 -15.77 15.36
CA PHE A 507 -16.64 -15.19 14.08
C PHE A 507 -17.88 -15.04 13.19
N PRO A 508 -18.59 -13.90 13.27
CA PRO A 508 -19.72 -13.64 12.40
C PRO A 508 -19.32 -13.62 10.93
N THR A 509 -20.19 -14.11 10.07
CA THR A 509 -20.01 -14.07 8.61
C THR A 509 -20.70 -12.88 7.96
N ASP A 510 -21.62 -12.23 8.68
CA ASP A 510 -22.26 -10.99 8.27
C ASP A 510 -21.31 -9.79 8.48
N PRO A 511 -20.90 -9.09 7.41
CA PRO A 511 -20.02 -7.94 7.51
C PRO A 511 -20.57 -6.81 8.40
N TYR A 512 -21.89 -6.63 8.51
CA TYR A 512 -22.46 -5.63 9.41
C TYR A 512 -22.13 -5.93 10.87
N LEU A 513 -22.31 -7.18 11.30
CA LEU A 513 -21.99 -7.62 12.66
C LEU A 513 -20.49 -7.53 12.96
N VAL A 514 -19.65 -7.88 11.98
CA VAL A 514 -18.18 -7.73 12.12
C VAL A 514 -17.79 -6.25 12.24
N PHE A 515 -18.42 -5.38 11.45
CA PHE A 515 -18.17 -3.95 11.52
C PHE A 515 -18.64 -3.35 12.85
N ASP A 516 -19.78 -3.78 13.39
CA ASP A 516 -20.23 -3.37 14.72
C ASP A 516 -19.27 -3.79 15.84
N GLU A 517 -18.78 -5.03 15.81
CA GLU A 517 -17.73 -5.47 16.73
C GLU A 517 -16.45 -4.64 16.57
N LEU A 518 -16.06 -4.31 15.34
CA LEU A 518 -14.92 -3.45 15.06
C LEU A 518 -15.11 -2.03 15.64
N ARG A 519 -16.28 -1.43 15.51
CA ARG A 519 -16.59 -0.11 16.11
C ARG A 519 -16.31 -0.15 17.61
N ARG A 520 -16.81 -1.16 18.32
CA ARG A 520 -16.57 -1.38 19.76
C ARG A 520 -15.09 -1.62 20.08
N ALA A 521 -14.40 -2.44 19.29
CA ALA A 521 -12.97 -2.72 19.49
C ALA A 521 -12.10 -1.47 19.29
N SER A 522 -12.47 -0.59 18.36
CA SER A 522 -11.75 0.65 18.07
C SER A 522 -12.03 1.80 19.04
N ALA A 523 -13.15 1.75 19.76
CA ALA A 523 -13.64 2.84 20.61
C ALA A 523 -12.57 3.33 21.59
N GLY A 524 -12.32 4.63 21.63
CA GLY A 524 -11.28 5.27 22.45
C GLY A 524 -9.84 5.06 21.98
N GLY A 525 -9.61 4.38 20.85
CA GLY A 525 -8.30 4.29 20.20
C GLY A 525 -8.02 5.50 19.30
N PRO A 526 -6.78 5.73 18.84
CA PRO A 526 -6.49 6.85 17.93
C PRO A 526 -7.30 6.83 16.61
N ALA A 527 -7.52 5.64 16.04
CA ALA A 527 -8.43 5.46 14.91
C ALA A 527 -9.81 5.01 15.42
N ASP A 528 -10.51 5.93 16.09
CA ASP A 528 -11.82 5.66 16.71
C ASP A 528 -12.94 5.60 15.67
N TYR A 529 -13.59 4.45 15.56
CA TYR A 529 -14.73 4.21 14.67
C TYR A 529 -16.05 4.07 15.45
N ALA A 530 -16.08 4.30 16.76
CA ALA A 530 -17.26 4.03 17.61
C ALA A 530 -18.55 4.64 17.04
N GLY A 531 -18.48 5.87 16.55
CA GLY A 531 -19.60 6.60 15.93
C GLY A 531 -19.80 6.38 14.43
N VAL A 532 -18.98 5.54 13.78
CA VAL A 532 -19.07 5.31 12.33
C VAL A 532 -20.08 4.20 12.06
N SER A 533 -21.30 4.55 11.65
CA SER A 533 -22.31 3.57 11.21
C SER A 533 -22.40 3.51 9.68
N TRP A 534 -22.95 2.41 9.14
CA TRP A 534 -23.19 2.30 7.69
C TRP A 534 -24.18 3.37 7.20
N GLU A 535 -25.21 3.68 7.99
CA GLU A 535 -26.20 4.70 7.69
C GLU A 535 -25.55 6.09 7.57
N ARG A 536 -24.58 6.41 8.45
CA ARG A 536 -23.83 7.67 8.36
C ARG A 536 -22.92 7.72 7.14
N ILE A 537 -22.22 6.63 6.85
CA ILE A 537 -21.39 6.51 5.63
C ILE A 537 -22.26 6.75 4.40
N ASP A 538 -23.46 6.18 4.38
CA ASP A 538 -24.38 6.26 3.24
C ASP A 538 -25.01 7.65 3.10
N ALA A 539 -25.32 8.31 4.21
CA ALA A 539 -25.89 9.66 4.21
C ALA A 539 -24.88 10.76 3.85
N ALA A 540 -23.59 10.56 4.10
CA ALA A 540 -22.56 11.62 4.01
C ALA A 540 -21.43 11.34 2.99
N ASP A 541 -21.60 10.36 2.10
CA ASP A 541 -20.54 9.93 1.16
C ASP A 541 -19.23 9.56 1.91
N GLY A 542 -19.39 8.90 3.05
CA GLY A 542 -18.32 8.46 3.95
C GLY A 542 -18.23 9.25 5.26
N VAL A 543 -17.42 8.74 6.19
CA VAL A 543 -17.17 9.32 7.52
C VAL A 543 -15.66 9.33 7.80
N TRP A 544 -15.13 10.39 8.39
CA TRP A 544 -13.69 10.54 8.61
C TRP A 544 -13.32 10.23 10.06
N TRP A 545 -12.41 9.28 10.27
CA TRP A 545 -11.96 8.98 11.63
C TRP A 545 -10.99 10.06 12.15
N PRO A 546 -10.87 10.28 13.47
CA PRO A 546 -11.69 9.69 14.52
C PRO A 546 -13.12 10.23 14.50
N CYS A 547 -14.06 9.35 14.86
CA CYS A 547 -15.47 9.66 15.01
C CYS A 547 -16.00 8.88 16.24
N PRO A 548 -15.89 9.46 17.45
CA PRO A 548 -16.09 8.71 18.70
C PRO A 548 -17.56 8.53 19.11
N THR A 549 -18.50 9.28 18.53
CA THR A 549 -19.93 9.23 18.92
C THR A 549 -20.84 9.23 17.69
N ASP A 550 -22.02 8.60 17.82
CA ASP A 550 -22.99 8.41 16.72
C ASP A 550 -23.58 9.71 16.18
N ASP A 551 -23.73 10.72 17.04
CA ASP A 551 -24.29 12.03 16.67
C ASP A 551 -23.24 13.15 16.63
N GLY A 552 -21.97 12.84 16.92
CA GLY A 552 -20.88 13.82 16.96
C GLY A 552 -20.26 14.11 15.60
N PRO A 553 -19.48 15.21 15.48
CA PRO A 553 -18.73 15.50 14.27
C PRO A 553 -17.66 14.43 14.04
N ASP A 554 -17.41 14.15 12.78
CA ASP A 554 -16.25 13.39 12.34
C ASP A 554 -15.06 14.33 12.11
N THR A 555 -13.90 13.79 11.71
CA THR A 555 -12.66 14.59 11.70
C THR A 555 -12.01 14.62 10.31
N PRO A 556 -12.48 15.47 9.39
CA PRO A 556 -11.90 15.58 8.05
C PRO A 556 -10.48 16.15 8.03
N ARG A 557 -10.12 16.99 9.02
CA ARG A 557 -8.79 17.57 9.18
C ARG A 557 -8.25 17.30 10.58
N LEU A 558 -7.10 16.65 10.67
CA LEU A 558 -6.37 16.51 11.91
C LEU A 558 -5.54 17.76 12.20
N PHE A 559 -5.17 17.91 13.48
CA PHE A 559 -4.19 18.88 13.95
C PHE A 559 -4.62 20.35 13.89
N ALA A 560 -5.90 20.64 13.64
CA ALA A 560 -6.43 22.00 13.69
C ALA A 560 -6.22 22.62 15.09
N ASP A 561 -6.68 21.91 16.14
CA ASP A 561 -6.56 22.40 17.51
C ASP A 561 -5.24 21.96 18.16
N ARG A 562 -4.96 20.65 18.16
CA ARG A 562 -3.80 20.03 18.83
C ARG A 562 -3.28 18.80 18.08
N PHE A 563 -2.03 18.43 18.34
CA PHE A 563 -1.45 17.16 17.86
C PHE A 563 -1.85 15.98 18.75
N ALA A 564 -1.68 14.75 18.25
CA ALA A 564 -2.02 13.53 18.97
C ALA A 564 -0.90 13.07 19.93
N THR A 565 0.16 13.86 20.08
CA THR A 565 1.19 13.66 21.10
C THR A 565 0.62 13.89 22.52
N PRO A 566 1.22 13.31 23.57
CA PRO A 566 0.70 13.44 24.93
C PRO A 566 0.56 14.90 25.42
N ASP A 567 1.48 15.77 25.03
CA ASP A 567 1.49 17.21 25.34
C ASP A 567 0.72 18.06 24.31
N GLY A 568 0.21 17.46 23.24
CA GLY A 568 -0.50 18.17 22.17
C GLY A 568 0.39 18.96 21.21
N LEU A 569 1.73 18.87 21.35
CA LEU A 569 2.71 19.58 20.51
C LEU A 569 3.41 18.62 19.54
N ALA A 570 3.58 19.04 18.28
CA ALA A 570 4.35 18.27 17.32
C ALA A 570 5.84 18.24 17.68
N ARG A 571 6.56 17.22 17.19
CA ARG A 571 7.97 17.00 17.52
C ARG A 571 8.84 17.10 16.28
N PHE A 572 9.80 18.02 16.32
CA PHE A 572 10.94 18.03 15.43
C PHE A 572 11.92 16.92 15.81
N HIS A 573 12.49 16.24 14.82
CA HIS A 573 13.48 15.17 15.05
C HIS A 573 14.71 15.39 14.18
N PRO A 574 15.92 15.56 14.74
CA PRO A 574 17.12 15.64 13.94
C PRO A 574 17.34 14.31 13.21
N VAL A 575 17.61 14.40 11.91
CA VAL A 575 17.88 13.26 11.04
C VAL A 575 19.17 13.53 10.27
N GLU A 576 19.96 12.46 10.08
CA GLU A 576 21.25 12.53 9.42
C GLU A 576 21.20 11.73 8.12
N HIS A 577 21.75 12.31 7.05
CA HIS A 577 21.94 11.55 5.81
C HIS A 577 23.03 10.51 6.02
N ARG A 578 22.72 9.27 5.66
CA ARG A 578 23.71 8.20 5.46
C ARG A 578 23.58 7.62 4.06
N PRO A 579 24.62 6.98 3.49
CA PRO A 579 24.53 6.27 2.22
C PRO A 579 23.40 5.22 2.19
N ALA A 580 23.01 4.78 1.00
CA ALA A 580 22.13 3.62 0.83
C ALA A 580 22.79 2.36 1.42
N ALA A 581 22.00 1.32 1.71
CA ALA A 581 22.58 0.09 2.25
C ALA A 581 23.46 -0.64 1.22
N GLU A 582 23.24 -0.36 -0.06
CA GLU A 582 24.02 -0.92 -1.17
C GLU A 582 24.35 0.16 -2.21
N GLU A 583 25.54 0.74 -2.08
CA GLU A 583 26.12 1.70 -3.03
C GLU A 583 26.70 0.99 -4.26
N VAL A 584 26.79 1.74 -5.37
CA VAL A 584 27.42 1.27 -6.61
C VAL A 584 28.91 0.97 -6.42
N CYS A 585 29.43 0.00 -7.17
CA CYS A 585 30.85 -0.34 -7.19
C CYS A 585 31.29 -0.75 -8.59
N ALA A 586 32.58 -1.09 -8.76
CA ALA A 586 33.11 -1.50 -10.07
C ALA A 586 32.33 -2.69 -10.69
N ASP A 587 31.90 -3.65 -9.89
CA ASP A 587 31.15 -4.83 -10.36
C ASP A 587 29.68 -4.54 -10.65
N TYR A 588 29.11 -3.50 -10.02
CA TYR A 588 27.70 -3.12 -10.09
C TYR A 588 27.60 -1.58 -10.17
N PRO A 589 27.91 -0.98 -11.34
CA PRO A 589 28.17 0.46 -11.45
C PRO A 589 26.90 1.33 -11.61
N LEU A 590 25.71 0.74 -11.60
CA LEU A 590 24.46 1.43 -11.88
C LEU A 590 23.49 1.35 -10.69
N HIS A 591 22.73 2.42 -10.48
CA HIS A 591 21.62 2.42 -9.53
C HIS A 591 20.40 1.74 -10.16
N PHE A 592 19.70 0.90 -9.41
CA PHE A 592 18.43 0.31 -9.83
C PHE A 592 17.29 0.82 -8.98
N THR A 593 16.20 1.20 -9.63
CA THR A 593 14.96 1.61 -8.97
C THR A 593 13.74 0.94 -9.61
N THR A 594 12.66 0.83 -8.84
CA THR A 594 11.44 0.14 -9.27
C THR A 594 10.24 1.04 -9.15
N GLY A 595 9.25 0.86 -10.02
CA GLY A 595 7.99 1.57 -9.92
C GLY A 595 6.85 0.88 -10.63
N ARG A 596 5.95 1.68 -11.20
CA ARG A 596 4.67 1.19 -11.71
C ARG A 596 4.40 1.74 -13.10
N VAL A 597 3.45 1.11 -13.77
CA VAL A 597 2.82 1.65 -14.98
C VAL A 597 1.32 1.83 -14.74
N LEU A 598 0.70 2.69 -15.54
CA LEU A 598 -0.73 3.00 -15.42
C LEU A 598 -1.64 1.77 -15.51
N ALA A 599 -1.41 0.92 -16.51
CA ALA A 599 -2.33 -0.16 -16.87
C ALA A 599 -2.31 -1.33 -15.88
N GLN A 600 -1.19 -1.56 -15.18
CA GLN A 600 -1.02 -2.71 -14.31
C GLN A 600 -1.10 -2.32 -12.83
N TYR A 601 -1.68 -3.21 -12.00
CA TYR A 601 -1.85 -2.97 -10.57
C TYR A 601 -1.13 -4.02 -9.73
N GLN A 602 -0.33 -3.55 -8.76
CA GLN A 602 0.44 -4.40 -7.83
C GLN A 602 1.25 -5.48 -8.55
N SER A 603 1.09 -6.75 -8.20
CA SER A 603 1.76 -7.89 -8.84
C SER A 603 1.23 -8.22 -10.23
N GLY A 604 0.27 -7.48 -10.77
CA GLY A 604 -0.34 -7.71 -12.09
C GLY A 604 -1.31 -8.89 -12.17
N THR A 605 -1.51 -9.65 -11.08
CA THR A 605 -2.35 -10.86 -11.06
C THR A 605 -3.76 -10.60 -11.60
N GLN A 606 -4.36 -9.47 -11.24
CA GLN A 606 -5.67 -9.04 -11.74
C GLN A 606 -5.56 -8.44 -13.15
N THR A 607 -4.78 -7.37 -13.29
CA THR A 607 -4.82 -6.50 -14.47
C THR A 607 -4.19 -7.10 -15.73
N ARG A 608 -3.30 -8.09 -15.61
CA ARG A 608 -2.75 -8.79 -16.79
C ARG A 608 -3.79 -9.70 -17.48
N ARG A 609 -4.90 -10.02 -16.81
CA ARG A 609 -6.01 -10.83 -17.34
C ARG A 609 -7.09 -9.98 -18.02
N VAL A 610 -7.08 -8.68 -17.78
CA VAL A 610 -7.99 -7.73 -18.43
C VAL A 610 -7.41 -7.34 -19.78
N ALA A 611 -8.11 -7.69 -20.87
CA ALA A 611 -7.57 -7.61 -22.23
C ALA A 611 -7.14 -6.18 -22.60
N ALA A 612 -7.95 -5.17 -22.25
CA ALA A 612 -7.63 -3.77 -22.53
C ALA A 612 -6.37 -3.29 -21.78
N LEU A 613 -6.17 -3.75 -20.54
CA LEU A 613 -5.01 -3.38 -19.72
C LEU A 613 -3.74 -4.13 -20.17
N ARG A 614 -3.86 -5.42 -20.49
CA ARG A 614 -2.78 -6.21 -21.07
C ARG A 614 -2.31 -5.61 -22.40
N ARG A 615 -3.21 -5.17 -23.27
CA ARG A 615 -2.82 -4.49 -24.52
C ARG A 615 -2.09 -3.17 -24.27
N ALA A 616 -2.48 -2.43 -23.24
CA ALA A 616 -1.85 -1.14 -22.89
C ALA A 616 -0.44 -1.30 -22.27
N ALA A 617 -0.18 -2.39 -21.56
CA ALA A 617 1.14 -2.74 -21.04
C ALA A 617 1.30 -4.27 -21.01
N PRO A 618 1.74 -4.88 -22.13
CA PRO A 618 1.79 -6.33 -22.28
C PRO A 618 2.90 -6.95 -21.45
N ASP A 619 4.11 -6.39 -21.56
CA ASP A 619 5.33 -6.97 -21.03
C ASP A 619 6.09 -6.00 -20.13
N ALA A 620 6.95 -6.57 -19.27
CA ALA A 620 7.93 -5.81 -18.51
C ALA A 620 8.97 -5.18 -19.44
N PHE A 621 9.70 -4.19 -18.93
CA PHE A 621 10.80 -3.54 -19.64
C PHE A 621 11.86 -3.06 -18.66
N VAL A 622 13.06 -2.81 -19.17
CA VAL A 622 14.15 -2.14 -18.46
C VAL A 622 14.38 -0.78 -19.10
N GLU A 623 14.04 0.30 -18.41
CA GLU A 623 14.26 1.65 -18.90
C GLU A 623 15.72 2.07 -18.68
N LEU A 624 16.36 2.52 -19.76
CA LEU A 624 17.76 2.94 -19.82
C LEU A 624 17.88 4.30 -20.49
N HIS A 625 18.85 5.11 -20.08
CA HIS A 625 19.23 6.30 -20.83
C HIS A 625 19.94 5.93 -22.15
N PRO A 626 19.73 6.65 -23.26
CA PRO A 626 20.44 6.41 -24.52
C PRO A 626 21.97 6.33 -24.38
N ASP A 627 22.61 7.27 -23.66
CA ASP A 627 24.07 7.23 -23.43
C ASP A 627 24.54 5.96 -22.70
N LEU A 628 23.70 5.42 -21.80
CA LEU A 628 24.02 4.16 -21.13
C LEU A 628 23.89 2.99 -22.10
N ALA A 629 22.84 2.98 -22.91
CA ALA A 629 22.61 1.94 -23.90
C ALA A 629 23.70 1.91 -24.97
N GLU A 630 24.19 3.08 -25.42
CA GLU A 630 25.33 3.20 -26.34
C GLU A 630 26.61 2.59 -25.74
N ARG A 631 26.94 2.92 -24.47
CA ARG A 631 28.08 2.32 -23.76
C ARG A 631 27.99 0.80 -23.61
N LEU A 632 26.76 0.27 -23.53
CA LEU A 632 26.49 -1.16 -23.38
C LEU A 632 26.31 -1.88 -24.73
N GLY A 633 26.22 -1.15 -25.85
CA GLY A 633 25.93 -1.72 -27.17
C GLY A 633 24.54 -2.39 -27.24
N VAL A 634 23.53 -1.75 -26.64
CA VAL A 634 22.14 -2.22 -26.56
C VAL A 634 21.22 -1.30 -27.36
N ALA A 635 20.38 -1.86 -28.22
CA ALA A 635 19.33 -1.11 -28.94
C ALA A 635 17.98 -1.13 -28.19
N ASP A 636 17.08 -0.21 -28.55
CA ASP A 636 15.72 -0.20 -28.01
C ASP A 636 14.97 -1.49 -28.38
N GLY A 637 14.29 -2.10 -27.41
CA GLY A 637 13.59 -3.37 -27.57
C GLY A 637 14.46 -4.63 -27.45
N GLU A 638 15.79 -4.53 -27.43
CA GLU A 638 16.65 -5.71 -27.25
C GLU A 638 16.56 -6.28 -25.82
N PRO A 639 16.59 -7.60 -25.64
CA PRO A 639 16.58 -8.21 -24.32
C PRO A 639 17.86 -7.87 -23.56
N VAL A 640 17.69 -7.35 -22.35
CA VAL A 640 18.79 -7.11 -21.42
C VAL A 640 18.61 -7.91 -20.14
N ARG A 641 19.73 -8.18 -19.49
CA ARG A 641 19.79 -8.79 -18.17
C ARG A 641 20.29 -7.76 -17.16
N VAL A 642 19.47 -7.48 -16.14
CA VAL A 642 19.87 -6.67 -14.98
C VAL A 642 20.33 -7.62 -13.89
N VAL A 643 21.60 -7.54 -13.50
CA VAL A 643 22.22 -8.44 -12.53
C VAL A 643 22.54 -7.68 -11.25
N SER A 644 22.12 -8.22 -10.10
CA SER A 644 22.54 -7.77 -8.77
C SER A 644 23.28 -8.88 -8.03
N ARG A 645 23.71 -8.60 -6.79
CA ARG A 645 24.32 -9.59 -5.89
C ARG A 645 23.41 -10.78 -5.54
N ARG A 646 22.11 -10.69 -5.80
CA ARG A 646 21.10 -11.65 -5.32
C ARG A 646 20.41 -12.43 -6.45
N GLY A 647 20.49 -11.95 -7.69
CA GLY A 647 19.80 -12.56 -8.80
C GLY A 647 19.72 -11.62 -10.01
N GLU A 648 18.85 -11.96 -10.93
CA GLU A 648 18.69 -11.25 -12.20
C GLU A 648 17.24 -10.99 -12.55
N LEU A 649 17.03 -10.00 -13.41
CA LEU A 649 15.81 -9.67 -14.12
C LEU A 649 16.14 -9.67 -15.62
N ARG A 650 15.25 -10.22 -16.45
CA ARG A 650 15.33 -10.15 -17.91
C ARG A 650 14.08 -9.50 -18.47
N ALA A 651 14.26 -8.46 -19.28
CA ALA A 651 13.20 -7.84 -20.06
C ALA A 651 13.80 -7.01 -21.21
N PRO A 652 13.00 -6.65 -22.23
CA PRO A 652 13.43 -5.73 -23.28
C PRO A 652 13.87 -4.37 -22.73
N ALA A 653 14.93 -3.80 -23.31
CA ALA A 653 15.35 -2.43 -23.06
C ALA A 653 14.29 -1.45 -23.59
N ARG A 654 14.12 -0.35 -22.87
CA ARG A 654 13.33 0.81 -23.30
C ARG A 654 14.18 2.06 -23.15
N LEU A 655 14.58 2.66 -24.27
CA LEU A 655 15.43 3.85 -24.24
C LEU A 655 14.63 5.11 -23.96
N SER A 656 15.12 5.95 -23.05
CA SER A 656 14.40 7.13 -22.58
C SER A 656 15.34 8.17 -22.01
N THR A 657 15.24 9.43 -22.45
CA THR A 657 15.95 10.57 -21.82
C THR A 657 15.28 11.04 -20.53
N ALA A 658 14.16 10.42 -20.14
CA ALA A 658 13.44 10.74 -18.91
C ALA A 658 14.10 10.13 -17.66
N ILE A 659 15.15 9.32 -17.80
CA ILE A 659 15.89 8.70 -16.70
C ILE A 659 17.35 9.16 -16.73
N ARG A 660 18.03 9.14 -15.58
CA ARG A 660 19.44 9.52 -15.49
C ARG A 660 20.35 8.48 -16.19
N PRO A 661 21.51 8.89 -16.74
CA PRO A 661 22.48 7.96 -17.36
C PRO A 661 23.13 6.93 -16.43
N ASP A 662 23.00 7.11 -15.12
CA ASP A 662 23.56 6.28 -14.04
C ASP A 662 22.50 5.39 -13.36
N THR A 663 21.25 5.41 -13.85
CA THR A 663 20.09 4.80 -13.20
C THR A 663 19.30 3.92 -14.16
N VAL A 664 18.86 2.77 -13.67
CA VAL A 664 18.07 1.75 -14.37
C VAL A 664 16.71 1.62 -13.69
N PHE A 665 15.63 1.54 -14.47
CA PHE A 665 14.28 1.36 -13.92
C PHE A 665 13.59 0.12 -14.48
N ALA A 666 12.85 -0.59 -13.62
CA ALA A 666 11.90 -1.60 -14.08
C ALA A 666 10.59 -1.56 -13.27
N PRO A 667 9.42 -1.67 -13.92
CA PRO A 667 8.16 -1.87 -13.23
C PRO A 667 8.04 -3.30 -12.67
N PHE A 668 7.44 -3.46 -11.48
CA PHE A 668 7.43 -4.75 -10.76
C PHE A 668 6.16 -5.59 -10.97
N HIS A 669 5.39 -5.33 -12.02
CA HIS A 669 4.08 -5.97 -12.22
C HIS A 669 4.12 -7.38 -12.80
N TRP A 670 5.29 -7.99 -12.99
CA TRP A 670 5.46 -9.30 -13.65
C TRP A 670 6.26 -10.27 -12.76
N GLY A 671 5.93 -11.55 -12.85
CA GLY A 671 6.65 -12.66 -12.20
C GLY A 671 7.72 -13.28 -13.11
N GLY A 672 8.19 -14.47 -12.75
CA GLY A 672 9.16 -15.23 -13.56
C GLY A 672 10.50 -14.50 -13.74
N THR A 673 11.08 -14.59 -14.94
CA THR A 673 12.34 -13.93 -15.30
C THR A 673 12.22 -12.40 -15.37
N ALA A 674 11.02 -11.87 -15.57
CA ALA A 674 10.71 -10.44 -15.58
C ALA A 674 10.50 -9.84 -14.18
N ARG A 675 10.68 -10.63 -13.11
CA ARG A 675 10.42 -10.19 -11.73
C ARG A 675 11.48 -9.21 -11.25
N ALA A 676 11.16 -7.92 -11.28
CA ALA A 676 12.04 -6.83 -10.80
C ALA A 676 12.51 -7.01 -9.35
N ASN A 677 11.66 -7.53 -8.46
CA ASN A 677 12.04 -7.73 -7.06
C ASN A 677 13.02 -8.91 -6.83
N SER A 678 13.42 -9.63 -7.88
CA SER A 678 14.54 -10.59 -7.80
C SER A 678 15.88 -9.87 -7.60
N VAL A 679 16.02 -8.62 -8.07
CA VAL A 679 17.29 -7.87 -7.98
C VAL A 679 17.37 -6.96 -6.76
N THR A 680 16.23 -6.60 -6.14
CA THR A 680 16.17 -5.70 -4.99
C THR A 680 16.89 -6.26 -3.76
N ASN A 681 17.43 -5.36 -2.93
CA ASN A 681 18.14 -5.73 -1.70
C ASN A 681 17.16 -6.03 -0.55
N ASP A 682 17.70 -6.59 0.52
CA ASP A 682 16.97 -6.96 1.73
C ASP A 682 17.25 -6.05 2.93
N ALA A 683 17.88 -4.90 2.69
CA ALA A 683 18.01 -3.89 3.71
C ALA A 683 16.63 -3.34 4.06
N VAL A 684 16.41 -3.14 5.36
CA VAL A 684 15.18 -2.59 5.89
C VAL A 684 15.45 -1.40 6.79
N ASP A 685 14.50 -0.48 6.84
CA ASP A 685 14.51 0.60 7.80
C ASP A 685 14.42 0.06 9.24
N PRO A 686 15.31 0.49 10.15
CA PRO A 686 15.40 -0.08 11.49
C PRO A 686 14.20 0.24 12.37
N VAL A 687 13.42 1.28 12.05
CA VAL A 687 12.25 1.71 12.81
C VAL A 687 10.98 1.10 12.23
N SER A 688 10.79 1.20 10.92
CA SER A 688 9.53 0.78 10.28
C SER A 688 9.53 -0.65 9.75
N GLY A 689 10.71 -1.21 9.49
CA GLY A 689 10.89 -2.46 8.75
C GLY A 689 10.66 -2.33 7.24
N MET A 690 10.61 -1.11 6.70
CA MET A 690 10.41 -0.86 5.26
C MET A 690 11.61 -1.34 4.44
N PRO A 691 11.41 -2.16 3.39
CA PRO A 691 12.50 -2.55 2.51
C PRO A 691 12.97 -1.45 1.55
N GLU A 692 14.25 -1.50 1.19
CA GLU A 692 14.89 -0.60 0.23
C GLU A 692 14.63 -1.01 -1.23
N PHE A 693 13.41 -0.76 -1.71
CA PHE A 693 13.01 -1.08 -3.09
C PHE A 693 13.48 -0.08 -4.15
N LYS A 694 13.85 1.13 -3.72
CA LYS A 694 14.06 2.28 -4.61
C LYS A 694 15.51 2.53 -4.97
N ILE A 695 16.42 1.74 -4.42
CA ILE A 695 17.85 1.78 -4.73
C ILE A 695 18.50 0.42 -4.44
N CYS A 696 19.29 -0.07 -5.37
CA CYS A 696 20.36 -1.03 -5.12
C CYS A 696 21.36 -0.95 -6.28
N ALA A 697 22.56 -1.48 -6.08
CA ALA A 697 23.57 -1.55 -7.13
C ALA A 697 23.29 -2.73 -8.09
N VAL A 698 23.37 -2.45 -9.39
CA VAL A 698 23.24 -3.45 -10.46
C VAL A 698 24.29 -3.23 -11.55
N ARG A 699 24.43 -4.23 -12.42
CA ARG A 699 24.98 -4.04 -13.76
C ARG A 699 23.95 -4.49 -14.79
N VAL A 700 24.06 -3.95 -16.00
CA VAL A 700 23.23 -4.34 -17.14
C VAL A 700 24.12 -5.04 -18.15
N GLU A 701 23.66 -6.18 -18.62
CA GLU A 701 24.34 -7.00 -19.63
C GLU A 701 23.41 -7.19 -20.82
N ARG A 702 23.99 -7.20 -22.02
CA ARG A 702 23.27 -7.66 -23.20
C ARG A 702 23.03 -9.16 -23.08
N VAL A 703 21.84 -9.61 -23.48
CA VAL A 703 21.57 -11.03 -23.64
C VAL A 703 21.91 -11.38 -25.09
N ASP A 704 23.02 -12.08 -25.32
CA ASP A 704 23.25 -12.71 -26.61
C ASP A 704 22.20 -13.83 -26.77
N GLU A 705 21.48 -13.85 -27.90
CA GLU A 705 20.56 -14.96 -28.19
C GLU A 705 21.36 -16.28 -28.25
N PRO A 706 20.91 -17.36 -27.58
CA PRO A 706 21.55 -18.66 -27.71
C PRO A 706 21.42 -19.27 -29.11
#